data_AF-A0A4Q2Y6U5-F1
#
_entry.id   AF-A0A4Q2Y6U5-F1
#
_cell.length_a   1.000
_cell.length_b   1.000
_cell.length_c   1.000
_cell.angle_alpha   90.00
_cell.angle_beta   90.00
_cell.angle_gamma   90.00
#
_symmetry.space_group_name_H-M   'P 1'
#
loop_
_entity.id
_entity.type
_entity.pdbx_description
1 polymer ?
#
loop_
_entity_poly.entity_id
_entity_poly.type
_entity_poly.pdbx_seq_one_letter_code
_entity_poly.pdbx_strand_id
1 'polypeptide(L)'
;MVSRTQYWVFQGQIRPEESVISWSARGGPGGTMAGFRYGSSGGAGAAGRWDTSDMGFASPHSGGPAVGVWHHIVVTYDGTMQRVYVDGQSNGSKAVTLDAKDALQIYVGTERNADGTDVGRLRQFSGGISKIRVHSGALSAVQVLNNYDVEVAAHPGIVTAPLSRPPVHRWSFSEAAGPAASGFIVTDSIGGLTGVIRGNGANFTGSGVTLPGGAPASLPPYIDLPNGLISSKQRVSIEVWATQASTQSGSRMMSFSKSSIGEVNTPGNSPTFNGAESIALYANTGTATNMRLERVGGTFPNGANNRQSEGATTFNTKMHYVITYDAVVREWRLYRNGFLMESLPETQGPTSIGDVNNWLGRSDFAADAGFAGVFDEFRVYNHTLSEAEIRGNTVAGPDMLTSTAFDVFQWTPTAGGNLAFNNAGGQDNWDPGTSSPDAAGAVANMFTNITGDQTVALNTTATVGNLTFGDADGSHRMTLAPGTAGVLEMNAGAGFPASLNQTSTSGSNEISAPLLLTSDTGLANMGTTSTLTLSGGITGAGALSKAGTGQVIVTANNSAYTGAFAVNNGPLLVGNGGTSGGLGSGPVSTTDEGLIIHNRQDATTLTNNFSGAGVLRLTGTGKVTTTGTSTMTGSLQVYPAASLTNHGNLTTGIASIDGELINDEANTFTANDLFVGDTQNGFSRLVISNGTVDAATIAVARNLNTSGVILQSGGILNDRTGGGDCVIGGTNNASSGSWGAYRLTGGVLNTTNHFQVGGHGIGILEIENATANFNIGTLSIGRFQNGAVSRGRGVLDVRAGGVVNQTATGSRMVVGEKGTGTLNVRDGGHVNLTGGMIVSAGAIADPGDGTVNLLPGGVLETQLITRGGSTLRAPFNFQGGTLRARGNQPGTNT
;
A
#
# COMPACT_ATOMS: atom_id res chain seq x y z
N MET A 1 -56.64 20.56 -11.29
CA MET A 1 -56.30 19.12 -11.22
C MET A 1 -56.37 18.67 -9.77
N VAL A 2 -56.87 17.46 -9.51
CA VAL A 2 -56.93 16.85 -8.17
C VAL A 2 -55.83 15.79 -8.12
N SER A 3 -54.64 16.15 -7.64
CA SER A 3 -53.50 15.23 -7.56
C SER A 3 -53.21 14.86 -6.11
N ARG A 4 -52.92 13.58 -5.84
CA ARG A 4 -52.52 13.10 -4.50
C ARG A 4 -51.36 12.13 -4.58
N THR A 5 -50.50 12.19 -3.58
CA THR A 5 -49.33 11.32 -3.43
C THR A 5 -49.36 10.70 -2.05
N GLN A 6 -49.22 9.37 -2.00
CA GLN A 6 -49.10 8.59 -0.78
C GLN A 6 -47.80 7.79 -0.86
N TYR A 7 -47.04 7.75 0.24
CA TYR A 7 -45.77 7.03 0.28
C TYR A 7 -45.44 6.46 1.66
N TRP A 8 -44.73 5.33 1.65
CA TRP A 8 -44.07 4.76 2.81
C TRP A 8 -42.58 5.07 2.73
N VAL A 9 -42.11 5.84 3.71
CA VAL A 9 -40.74 6.35 3.76
C VAL A 9 -40.12 6.11 5.12
N PHE A 10 -38.83 5.83 5.11
CA PHE A 10 -38.00 5.67 6.29
C PHE A 10 -36.86 6.65 6.21
N GLN A 11 -36.61 7.38 7.28
CA GLN A 11 -35.54 8.36 7.29
C GLN A 11 -34.69 8.22 8.55
N GLY A 12 -33.37 8.20 8.40
CA GLY A 12 -32.40 8.12 9.50
C GLY A 12 -32.01 9.49 10.08
N GLN A 13 -32.25 10.58 9.33
CA GLN A 13 -31.89 11.94 9.69
C GLN A 13 -32.90 12.94 9.10
N ILE A 14 -33.26 14.02 9.79
CA ILE A 14 -34.18 15.03 9.23
C ILE A 14 -33.38 16.21 8.65
N ARG A 15 -33.52 16.41 7.34
CA ARG A 15 -33.05 17.58 6.61
C ARG A 15 -34.16 18.62 6.46
N PRO A 16 -33.87 19.90 6.16
CA PRO A 16 -34.92 20.90 5.98
C PRO A 16 -35.93 20.54 4.88
N GLU A 17 -35.44 20.04 3.75
CA GLU A 17 -36.26 19.70 2.57
C GLU A 17 -35.63 18.50 1.84
N GLU A 18 -36.25 17.32 1.90
CA GLU A 18 -35.88 16.18 1.06
C GLU A 18 -37.04 15.69 0.24
N SER A 19 -36.79 15.43 -1.03
CA SER A 19 -37.84 15.21 -2.00
C SER A 19 -38.01 13.74 -2.28
N VAL A 20 -39.09 13.19 -1.74
CA VAL A 20 -39.44 11.78 -1.90
C VAL A 20 -39.89 11.53 -3.33
N ILE A 21 -40.77 12.40 -3.83
CA ILE A 21 -41.28 12.35 -5.18
C ILE A 21 -41.67 13.74 -5.63
N SER A 22 -41.39 14.06 -6.87
CA SER A 22 -41.80 15.32 -7.46
C SER A 22 -42.16 15.18 -8.93
N TRP A 23 -42.92 16.15 -9.41
CA TRP A 23 -43.02 16.46 -10.83
C TRP A 23 -43.13 17.97 -10.95
N SER A 24 -42.77 18.49 -12.14
CA SER A 24 -42.47 19.91 -12.40
C SER A 24 -41.19 20.45 -11.75
N ALA A 25 -40.83 21.71 -12.06
CA ALA A 25 -39.50 22.25 -11.80
C ALA A 25 -39.49 23.36 -10.73
N ARG A 26 -38.52 23.27 -9.81
CA ARG A 26 -38.18 24.29 -8.83
C ARG A 26 -37.67 25.55 -9.53
N GLY A 27 -38.29 26.70 -9.29
CA GLY A 27 -37.99 27.94 -10.02
C GLY A 27 -39.05 28.35 -11.06
N GLY A 28 -40.09 27.56 -11.25
CA GLY A 28 -41.24 27.92 -12.09
C GLY A 28 -42.16 28.97 -11.46
N PRO A 29 -43.26 29.39 -12.15
CA PRO A 29 -44.25 30.29 -11.56
C PRO A 29 -44.82 29.72 -10.27
N GLY A 30 -45.14 30.59 -9.31
CA GLY A 30 -45.63 30.16 -7.99
C GLY A 30 -46.86 29.25 -8.08
N GLY A 31 -46.90 28.20 -7.26
CA GLY A 31 -48.03 27.26 -7.20
C GLY A 31 -48.06 26.20 -8.31
N THR A 32 -47.07 26.20 -9.20
CA THR A 32 -46.95 25.22 -10.29
C THR A 32 -46.12 23.99 -9.92
N MET A 33 -45.36 24.07 -8.82
CA MET A 33 -44.52 22.97 -8.36
C MET A 33 -45.32 21.86 -7.65
N ALA A 34 -44.91 20.61 -7.85
CA ALA A 34 -45.41 19.47 -7.10
C ALA A 34 -44.25 18.67 -6.49
N GLY A 35 -43.65 19.21 -5.43
CA GLY A 35 -42.68 18.52 -4.60
C GLY A 35 -43.34 17.92 -3.36
N PHE A 36 -43.20 16.61 -3.15
CA PHE A 36 -43.66 15.92 -1.95
C PHE A 36 -42.45 15.44 -1.15
N ARG A 37 -42.42 15.86 0.10
CA ARG A 37 -41.17 15.93 0.86
C ARG A 37 -41.27 15.27 2.22
N TYR A 38 -40.09 15.05 2.79
CA TYR A 38 -39.86 14.71 4.17
C TYR A 38 -38.80 15.66 4.70
N GLY A 39 -39.16 16.59 5.60
CA GLY A 39 -38.18 17.54 6.10
C GLY A 39 -38.67 18.43 7.23
N SER A 40 -37.73 19.12 7.85
CA SER A 40 -37.94 19.94 9.04
C SER A 40 -38.38 21.38 8.75
N SER A 41 -38.36 21.81 7.49
CA SER A 41 -38.81 23.16 7.10
C SER A 41 -40.28 23.36 7.44
N GLY A 42 -40.59 24.36 8.27
CA GLY A 42 -41.96 24.76 8.59
C GLY A 42 -42.71 25.32 7.37
N GLY A 43 -41.98 25.78 6.35
CA GLY A 43 -42.52 26.29 5.10
C GLY A 43 -42.78 25.20 4.08
N ALA A 44 -41.80 24.34 3.82
CA ALA A 44 -41.81 23.43 2.65
C ALA A 44 -41.35 21.99 2.96
N GLY A 45 -41.40 21.58 4.24
CA GLY A 45 -40.92 20.26 4.68
C GLY A 45 -41.81 19.08 4.26
N ALA A 46 -43.11 19.30 4.06
CA ALA A 46 -44.06 18.25 3.64
C ALA A 46 -44.46 18.38 2.16
N ALA A 47 -44.71 19.60 1.68
CA ALA A 47 -45.05 19.87 0.29
C ALA A 47 -44.44 21.20 -0.21
N GLY A 48 -43.74 21.14 -1.34
CA GLY A 48 -43.17 22.28 -2.06
C GLY A 48 -43.99 22.66 -3.30
N ARG A 49 -44.42 23.91 -3.35
CA ARG A 49 -45.25 24.58 -4.38
C ARG A 49 -44.57 25.81 -4.99
N TRP A 50 -43.47 26.28 -4.38
CA TRP A 50 -42.64 27.39 -4.84
C TRP A 50 -43.34 28.76 -4.76
N ASP A 51 -44.17 28.94 -3.75
CA ASP A 51 -44.91 30.16 -3.44
C ASP A 51 -45.43 30.13 -1.99
N THR A 52 -46.37 31.01 -1.67
CA THR A 52 -47.07 31.01 -0.38
C THR A 52 -47.90 29.75 -0.12
N SER A 53 -48.01 28.81 -1.05
CA SER A 53 -48.77 27.55 -0.94
C SER A 53 -47.93 26.39 -0.39
N ASP A 54 -46.64 26.59 -0.11
CA ASP A 54 -45.78 25.61 0.55
C ASP A 54 -46.37 25.17 1.91
N MET A 55 -46.14 23.91 2.29
CA MET A 55 -46.52 23.39 3.60
C MET A 55 -45.39 22.58 4.27
N GLY A 56 -45.08 22.90 5.53
CA GLY A 56 -44.37 22.03 6.46
C GLY A 56 -45.29 21.07 7.20
N PHE A 57 -44.70 20.20 8.03
CA PHE A 57 -45.45 19.38 8.98
C PHE A 57 -45.88 20.22 10.19
N ALA A 58 -47.09 19.98 10.68
CA ALA A 58 -47.61 20.63 11.89
C ALA A 58 -47.42 19.75 13.13
N SER A 59 -47.70 20.30 14.32
CA SER A 59 -47.68 19.55 15.59
C SER A 59 -48.56 18.28 15.50
N PRO A 60 -48.11 17.11 16.01
CA PRO A 60 -46.89 16.89 16.80
C PRO A 60 -45.61 16.67 15.98
N HIS A 61 -45.69 16.63 14.65
CA HIS A 61 -44.56 16.42 13.73
C HIS A 61 -43.92 17.74 13.27
N SER A 62 -44.03 18.81 14.06
CA SER A 62 -43.38 20.09 13.74
C SER A 62 -41.86 19.87 13.70
N GLY A 63 -41.23 20.07 12.55
CA GLY A 63 -39.82 19.69 12.33
C GLY A 63 -39.63 18.34 11.65
N GLY A 64 -40.69 17.70 11.16
CA GLY A 64 -40.66 16.44 10.41
C GLY A 64 -41.12 15.23 11.25
N PRO A 65 -41.63 14.15 10.63
CA PRO A 65 -41.89 12.89 11.32
C PRO A 65 -40.60 12.29 11.92
N ALA A 66 -40.73 11.39 12.89
CA ALA A 66 -39.58 10.88 13.66
C ALA A 66 -38.62 10.05 12.79
N VAL A 67 -37.32 10.13 13.09
CA VAL A 67 -36.33 9.30 12.39
C VAL A 67 -36.33 7.86 12.91
N GLY A 68 -35.86 6.93 12.09
CA GLY A 68 -35.71 5.52 12.43
C GLY A 68 -37.01 4.72 12.47
N VAL A 69 -38.10 5.29 11.95
CA VAL A 69 -39.40 4.61 11.84
C VAL A 69 -39.93 4.78 10.42
N TRP A 70 -40.63 3.76 9.92
CA TRP A 70 -41.38 3.88 8.68
C TRP A 70 -42.61 4.75 8.92
N HIS A 71 -42.74 5.81 8.11
CA HIS A 71 -43.89 6.70 8.13
C HIS A 71 -44.71 6.57 6.86
N HIS A 72 -46.02 6.60 7.05
CA HIS A 72 -46.99 6.66 5.97
C HIS A 72 -47.45 8.11 5.79
N ILE A 73 -47.00 8.75 4.71
CA ILE A 73 -47.28 10.17 4.47
C ILE A 73 -48.17 10.30 3.26
N VAL A 74 -49.24 11.10 3.40
CA VAL A 74 -50.17 11.39 2.31
C VAL A 74 -50.36 12.87 2.16
N VAL A 75 -50.18 13.38 0.95
CA VAL A 75 -50.52 14.76 0.58
C VAL A 75 -51.67 14.73 -0.42
N THR A 76 -52.78 15.40 -0.07
CA THR A 76 -54.00 15.48 -0.88
C THR A 76 -54.29 16.92 -1.26
N TYR A 77 -54.93 17.13 -2.42
CA TYR A 77 -55.48 18.42 -2.83
C TYR A 77 -56.85 18.20 -3.46
N ASP A 78 -57.90 18.83 -2.94
CA ASP A 78 -59.29 18.65 -3.40
C ASP A 78 -59.75 19.69 -4.45
N GLY A 79 -58.84 20.55 -4.91
CA GLY A 79 -59.15 21.69 -5.78
C GLY A 79 -59.26 23.02 -5.04
N THR A 80 -59.32 23.01 -3.71
CA THR A 80 -59.34 24.22 -2.87
C THR A 80 -58.45 24.14 -1.64
N MET A 81 -58.19 22.93 -1.13
CA MET A 81 -57.51 22.68 0.12
C MET A 81 -56.46 21.59 -0.05
N GLN A 82 -55.22 21.90 0.32
CA GLN A 82 -54.13 20.93 0.46
C GLN A 82 -54.13 20.38 1.89
N ARG A 83 -53.97 19.07 2.06
CA ARG A 83 -53.87 18.41 3.37
C ARG A 83 -52.72 17.43 3.42
N VAL A 84 -52.03 17.37 4.55
CA VAL A 84 -50.98 16.41 4.88
C VAL A 84 -51.50 15.49 5.97
N TYR A 85 -51.29 14.19 5.78
CA TYR A 85 -51.55 13.15 6.76
C TYR A 85 -50.24 12.42 7.07
N VAL A 86 -50.06 12.04 8.33
CA VAL A 86 -48.94 11.21 8.81
C VAL A 86 -49.55 10.05 9.58
N ASP A 87 -49.16 8.82 9.23
CA ASP A 87 -49.56 7.58 9.89
C ASP A 87 -51.08 7.42 10.04
N GLY A 88 -51.80 7.73 8.95
CA GLY A 88 -53.26 7.65 8.91
C GLY A 88 -53.98 8.85 9.52
N GLN A 89 -53.28 9.74 10.23
CA GLN A 89 -53.86 10.87 10.97
C GLN A 89 -53.68 12.19 10.23
N SER A 90 -54.64 13.12 10.41
CA SER A 90 -54.53 14.48 9.85
C SER A 90 -53.42 15.26 10.54
N ASN A 91 -52.47 15.78 9.77
CA ASN A 91 -51.37 16.58 10.31
C ASN A 91 -51.58 18.08 10.07
N GLY A 92 -51.85 18.50 8.83
CA GLY A 92 -52.00 19.93 8.52
C GLY A 92 -52.81 20.18 7.26
N SER A 93 -53.36 21.38 7.13
CA SER A 93 -54.13 21.79 5.94
C SER A 93 -53.96 23.26 5.61
N LYS A 94 -54.09 23.61 4.33
CA LYS A 94 -53.94 24.99 3.83
C LYS A 94 -54.83 25.21 2.60
N ALA A 95 -55.59 26.30 2.62
CA ALA A 95 -56.37 26.73 1.46
C ALA A 95 -55.42 27.30 0.40
N VAL A 96 -55.42 26.72 -0.80
CA VAL A 96 -54.46 27.04 -1.86
C VAL A 96 -55.11 26.89 -3.24
N THR A 97 -54.64 27.68 -4.21
CA THR A 97 -54.96 27.49 -5.63
C THR A 97 -53.72 26.96 -6.32
N LEU A 98 -53.76 25.71 -6.79
CA LEU A 98 -52.61 25.07 -7.44
C LEU A 98 -52.86 24.97 -8.95
N ASP A 99 -51.86 25.37 -9.73
CA ASP A 99 -51.81 25.18 -11.19
C ASP A 99 -50.62 24.26 -11.54
N ALA A 100 -50.52 23.15 -10.80
CA ALA A 100 -49.50 22.14 -11.03
C ALA A 100 -49.63 21.60 -12.47
N LYS A 101 -48.56 21.69 -13.25
CA LYS A 101 -48.54 21.26 -14.65
C LYS A 101 -48.14 19.78 -14.74
N ASP A 102 -48.98 18.97 -15.37
CA ASP A 102 -48.75 17.52 -15.61
C ASP A 102 -47.72 17.21 -16.73
N ALA A 103 -47.01 18.21 -17.25
CA ALA A 103 -46.22 18.07 -18.47
C ALA A 103 -44.75 17.61 -18.26
N LEU A 104 -44.35 17.22 -17.05
CA LEU A 104 -42.97 16.88 -16.73
C LEU A 104 -42.85 15.49 -16.10
N GLN A 105 -41.72 14.83 -16.37
CA GLN A 105 -41.36 13.52 -15.83
C GLN A 105 -41.49 13.50 -14.30
N ILE A 106 -42.03 12.41 -13.75
CA ILE A 106 -42.07 12.16 -12.31
C ILE A 106 -40.69 11.68 -11.87
N TYR A 107 -40.12 12.34 -10.87
CA TYR A 107 -38.85 12.00 -10.25
C TYR A 107 -39.09 11.41 -8.87
N VAL A 108 -38.41 10.30 -8.56
CA VAL A 108 -38.40 9.70 -7.22
C VAL A 108 -37.02 9.96 -6.61
N GLY A 109 -37.00 10.42 -5.36
CA GLY A 109 -35.79 10.73 -4.61
C GLY A 109 -35.07 12.01 -5.00
N THR A 110 -35.64 12.83 -5.90
CA THR A 110 -35.07 14.13 -6.30
C THR A 110 -36.16 15.06 -6.85
N GLU A 111 -35.78 16.32 -7.10
CA GLU A 111 -36.53 17.29 -7.89
C GLU A 111 -35.61 17.92 -8.94
N ARG A 112 -36.20 18.56 -9.94
CA ARG A 112 -35.47 19.32 -10.96
C ARG A 112 -35.58 20.82 -10.72
N ASN A 113 -34.51 21.55 -10.99
CA ASN A 113 -34.54 22.99 -11.19
C ASN A 113 -35.20 23.33 -12.54
N ALA A 114 -35.63 24.58 -12.70
CA ALA A 114 -36.24 25.09 -13.93
C ALA A 114 -35.33 24.99 -15.16
N ASP A 115 -34.01 24.94 -14.96
CA ASP A 115 -33.00 24.74 -16.00
C ASP A 115 -32.80 23.27 -16.39
N GLY A 116 -33.56 22.35 -15.80
CA GLY A 116 -33.47 20.91 -16.06
C GLY A 116 -32.34 20.19 -15.32
N THR A 117 -31.62 20.85 -14.42
CA THR A 117 -30.62 20.22 -13.53
C THR A 117 -31.27 19.68 -12.25
N ASP A 118 -30.61 18.78 -11.52
CA ASP A 118 -31.11 18.31 -10.23
C ASP A 118 -30.95 19.39 -9.14
N VAL A 119 -31.87 19.45 -8.16
CA VAL A 119 -31.87 20.43 -7.05
C VAL A 119 -30.69 20.33 -6.06
N GLY A 120 -29.68 19.53 -6.40
CA GLY A 120 -28.52 19.22 -5.59
C GLY A 120 -28.78 18.12 -4.57
N ARG A 121 -27.73 17.39 -4.22
CA ARG A 121 -27.78 16.16 -3.41
C ARG A 121 -28.36 16.34 -1.99
N LEU A 122 -28.31 17.56 -1.46
CA LEU A 122 -28.85 17.91 -0.15
C LEU A 122 -30.38 17.90 -0.09
N ARG A 123 -31.04 18.03 -1.25
CA ARG A 123 -32.51 17.98 -1.39
C ARG A 123 -33.01 16.68 -2.00
N GLN A 124 -32.08 15.79 -2.34
CA GLN A 124 -32.39 14.42 -2.73
C GLN A 124 -32.74 13.60 -1.48
N PHE A 125 -33.67 12.67 -1.63
CA PHE A 125 -34.09 11.83 -0.53
C PHE A 125 -32.96 10.87 -0.14
N SER A 126 -32.53 10.94 1.12
CA SER A 126 -31.45 10.11 1.66
C SER A 126 -31.94 8.86 2.41
N GLY A 127 -33.25 8.63 2.47
CA GLY A 127 -33.87 7.54 3.20
C GLY A 127 -34.32 6.34 2.35
N GLY A 128 -35.03 5.41 2.98
CA GLY A 128 -35.67 4.27 2.33
C GLY A 128 -37.05 4.62 1.81
N ILE A 129 -37.38 4.22 0.58
CA ILE A 129 -38.72 4.30 0.01
C ILE A 129 -39.21 2.87 -0.23
N SER A 130 -40.27 2.46 0.48
CA SER A 130 -40.85 1.13 0.28
C SER A 130 -41.94 1.16 -0.79
N LYS A 131 -42.75 2.22 -0.80
CA LYS A 131 -43.96 2.30 -1.63
C LYS A 131 -44.31 3.73 -1.98
N ILE A 132 -44.73 3.94 -3.23
CA ILE A 132 -45.31 5.21 -3.70
C ILE A 132 -46.59 4.91 -4.47
N ARG A 133 -47.61 5.73 -4.26
CA ARG A 133 -48.84 5.77 -5.04
C ARG A 133 -49.20 7.19 -5.42
N VAL A 134 -49.52 7.38 -6.69
CA VAL A 134 -50.13 8.60 -7.22
C VAL A 134 -51.53 8.23 -7.70
N HIS A 135 -52.50 9.09 -7.43
CA HIS A 135 -53.89 8.79 -7.79
C HIS A 135 -54.59 10.01 -8.41
N SER A 136 -55.72 9.75 -9.08
CA SER A 136 -56.51 10.72 -9.87
C SER A 136 -57.61 11.50 -9.12
N GLY A 137 -57.76 11.35 -7.78
CA GLY A 137 -58.76 12.08 -6.96
C GLY A 137 -58.19 12.46 -5.60
N ALA A 138 -58.94 13.06 -4.65
CA ALA A 138 -58.45 13.35 -3.29
C ALA A 138 -58.89 12.24 -2.30
N LEU A 139 -57.95 11.66 -1.52
CA LEU A 139 -58.31 10.59 -0.56
C LEU A 139 -59.05 11.23 0.62
N SER A 140 -60.12 10.60 1.07
CA SER A 140 -60.74 10.99 2.34
C SER A 140 -59.85 10.55 3.51
N ALA A 141 -59.99 11.21 4.66
CA ALA A 141 -59.26 10.85 5.87
C ALA A 141 -59.46 9.37 6.25
N VAL A 142 -60.67 8.83 6.04
CA VAL A 142 -60.99 7.41 6.30
C VAL A 142 -60.22 6.48 5.38
N GLN A 143 -60.07 6.83 4.10
CA GLN A 143 -59.28 6.02 3.17
C GLN A 143 -57.78 6.06 3.52
N VAL A 144 -57.28 7.21 3.97
CA VAL A 144 -55.88 7.36 4.40
C VAL A 144 -55.60 6.49 5.63
N LEU A 145 -56.49 6.52 6.63
CA LEU A 145 -56.37 5.68 7.83
C LEU A 145 -56.43 4.20 7.50
N ASN A 146 -57.42 3.77 6.70
CA ASN A 146 -57.54 2.37 6.28
C ASN A 146 -56.29 1.87 5.54
N ASN A 147 -55.70 2.71 4.67
CA ASN A 147 -54.46 2.35 3.98
C ASN A 147 -53.28 2.20 4.95
N TYR A 148 -53.19 3.04 5.98
CA TYR A 148 -52.16 2.90 7.01
C TYR A 148 -52.31 1.59 7.79
N ASP A 149 -53.51 1.34 8.33
CA ASP A 149 -53.78 0.19 9.20
C ASP A 149 -53.52 -1.16 8.50
N VAL A 150 -53.81 -1.25 7.20
CA VAL A 150 -53.54 -2.46 6.40
C VAL A 150 -52.05 -2.66 6.11
N GLU A 151 -51.26 -1.58 6.03
CA GLU A 151 -49.89 -1.64 5.50
C GLU A 151 -48.79 -1.55 6.56
N VAL A 152 -49.09 -1.04 7.76
CA VAL A 152 -48.07 -0.83 8.81
C VAL A 152 -47.34 -2.11 9.19
N ALA A 153 -48.03 -3.26 9.20
CA ALA A 153 -47.41 -4.56 9.53
C ALA A 153 -46.36 -5.01 8.49
N ALA A 154 -46.46 -4.55 7.24
CA ALA A 154 -45.48 -4.84 6.19
C ALA A 154 -44.26 -3.91 6.20
N HIS A 155 -44.26 -2.92 7.10
CA HIS A 155 -43.17 -1.96 7.28
C HIS A 155 -42.65 -2.05 8.72
N PRO A 156 -42.12 -3.22 9.13
CA PRO A 156 -41.64 -3.40 10.49
C PRO A 156 -40.50 -2.41 10.79
N GLY A 157 -40.32 -2.12 12.08
CA GLY A 157 -39.20 -1.31 12.53
C GLY A 157 -37.83 -1.87 12.14
N ILE A 158 -36.81 -1.12 12.49
CA ILE A 158 -35.41 -1.42 12.20
C ILE A 158 -35.01 -2.83 12.66
N VAL A 159 -34.32 -3.58 11.79
CA VAL A 159 -33.70 -4.87 12.12
C VAL A 159 -32.25 -4.65 12.55
N THR A 160 -31.90 -5.18 13.72
CA THR A 160 -30.53 -5.35 14.21
C THR A 160 -30.04 -6.76 13.92
N ALA A 161 -28.74 -6.91 13.72
CA ALA A 161 -28.08 -8.21 13.62
C ALA A 161 -26.80 -8.19 14.46
N PRO A 162 -26.40 -9.32 15.07
CA PRO A 162 -25.06 -9.45 15.64
C PRO A 162 -24.02 -9.39 14.51
N LEU A 163 -22.78 -9.06 14.86
CA LEU A 163 -21.65 -9.17 13.94
C LEU A 163 -21.59 -10.60 13.40
N SER A 164 -21.52 -10.69 12.08
CA SER A 164 -21.19 -11.94 11.42
C SER A 164 -19.73 -12.33 11.66
N ARG A 165 -18.86 -11.36 11.98
CA ARG A 165 -17.39 -11.50 12.02
C ARG A 165 -16.73 -10.48 12.96
N PRO A 166 -15.58 -10.80 13.60
CA PRO A 166 -14.93 -9.89 14.53
C PRO A 166 -14.31 -8.67 13.82
N PRO A 167 -14.02 -7.58 14.55
CA PRO A 167 -13.04 -6.61 14.10
C PRO A 167 -11.68 -7.30 13.91
N VAL A 168 -10.82 -6.73 13.08
CA VAL A 168 -9.39 -7.10 13.03
C VAL A 168 -8.55 -6.26 13.99
N HIS A 169 -9.04 -5.10 14.40
CA HIS A 169 -8.42 -4.23 15.40
C HIS A 169 -9.48 -3.60 16.30
N ARG A 170 -9.20 -3.47 17.61
CA ARG A 170 -10.08 -2.90 18.63
C ARG A 170 -9.30 -2.22 19.77
N TRP A 171 -9.46 -0.91 19.91
CA TRP A 171 -8.93 -0.11 21.01
C TRP A 171 -10.05 0.47 21.88
N SER A 172 -10.19 -0.04 23.10
CA SER A 172 -11.28 0.31 24.02
C SER A 172 -10.95 1.41 25.04
N PHE A 173 -9.69 1.89 25.08
CA PHE A 173 -9.24 2.99 25.94
C PHE A 173 -9.68 2.89 27.42
N SER A 174 -9.74 1.66 27.95
CA SER A 174 -10.27 1.33 29.27
C SER A 174 -9.23 1.45 30.38
N GLU A 175 -8.12 2.15 30.14
CA GLU A 175 -7.10 2.40 31.13
C GLU A 175 -7.65 3.18 32.34
N ALA A 176 -7.05 2.94 33.51
CA ALA A 176 -7.46 3.60 34.74
C ALA A 176 -7.47 5.13 34.59
N ALA A 177 -8.49 5.78 35.16
CA ALA A 177 -8.68 7.22 35.03
C ALA A 177 -7.44 7.99 35.55
N GLY A 178 -6.92 8.91 34.73
CA GLY A 178 -5.72 9.66 35.05
C GLY A 178 -4.96 10.19 33.81
N PRO A 179 -3.86 10.92 34.02
CA PRO A 179 -3.12 11.56 32.94
C PRO A 179 -2.58 10.54 31.94
N ALA A 180 -2.80 10.81 30.66
CA ALA A 180 -2.30 10.01 29.56
C ALA A 180 -1.16 10.78 28.86
N ALA A 181 0.07 10.60 29.36
CA ALA A 181 1.22 11.36 28.90
C ALA A 181 1.59 11.03 27.44
N SER A 182 2.23 11.97 26.74
CA SER A 182 2.83 11.69 25.42
C SER A 182 3.81 10.52 25.53
N GLY A 183 3.67 9.54 24.66
CA GLY A 183 4.40 8.27 24.67
C GLY A 183 3.64 7.11 25.32
N PHE A 184 2.48 7.35 25.95
CA PHE A 184 1.68 6.27 26.52
C PHE A 184 1.16 5.32 25.44
N ILE A 185 1.26 4.01 25.68
CA ILE A 185 0.86 2.96 24.73
C ILE A 185 -0.59 2.56 24.99
N VAL A 186 -1.41 2.57 23.95
CA VAL A 186 -2.78 2.02 23.95
C VAL A 186 -2.80 0.77 23.10
N THR A 187 -3.25 -0.35 23.67
CA THR A 187 -3.12 -1.67 23.04
C THR A 187 -4.40 -2.08 22.32
N ASP A 188 -4.25 -2.58 21.10
CA ASP A 188 -5.30 -3.25 20.35
C ASP A 188 -5.60 -4.62 20.97
N SER A 189 -6.78 -4.75 21.55
CA SER A 189 -7.25 -5.97 22.24
C SER A 189 -7.51 -7.16 21.31
N ILE A 190 -7.50 -6.98 19.99
CA ILE A 190 -7.71 -8.05 19.01
C ILE A 190 -6.46 -8.28 18.16
N GLY A 191 -5.95 -7.22 17.52
CA GLY A 191 -4.80 -7.33 16.62
C GLY A 191 -3.44 -7.25 17.34
N GLY A 192 -3.40 -6.90 18.63
CA GLY A 192 -2.16 -6.77 19.41
C GLY A 192 -1.23 -5.64 18.98
N LEU A 193 -1.72 -4.75 18.11
CA LEU A 193 -1.01 -3.56 17.68
C LEU A 193 -1.00 -2.47 18.77
N THR A 194 0.05 -1.66 18.78
CA THR A 194 0.19 -0.55 19.73
C THR A 194 -0.09 0.78 19.06
N GLY A 195 -1.10 1.49 19.54
CA GLY A 195 -1.23 2.93 19.31
C GLY A 195 -0.44 3.70 20.37
N VAL A 196 -0.10 4.94 20.08
CA VAL A 196 0.65 5.79 21.01
C VAL A 196 -0.02 7.14 21.17
N ILE A 197 -0.20 7.58 22.41
CA ILE A 197 -0.66 8.93 22.70
C ILE A 197 0.48 9.89 22.40
N ARG A 198 0.21 10.94 21.64
CA ARG A 198 1.16 11.98 21.25
C ARG A 198 0.62 13.32 21.69
N GLY A 199 1.48 14.26 22.08
CA GLY A 199 1.09 15.62 22.44
C GLY A 199 0.61 15.77 23.89
N ASN A 200 0.05 16.92 24.23
CA ASN A 200 -0.10 17.36 25.63
C ASN A 200 -1.54 17.34 26.13
N GLY A 201 -1.76 16.82 27.35
CA GLY A 201 -3.00 17.02 28.09
C GLY A 201 -4.11 15.99 27.83
N ALA A 202 -3.79 14.83 27.26
CA ALA A 202 -4.72 13.72 27.21
C ALA A 202 -4.95 13.12 28.60
N ASN A 203 -6.14 12.57 28.84
CA ASN A 203 -6.51 11.99 30.13
C ASN A 203 -7.47 10.82 29.95
N PHE A 204 -7.17 9.67 30.55
CA PHE A 204 -8.08 8.54 30.59
C PHE A 204 -9.22 8.80 31.59
N THR A 205 -10.39 8.28 31.25
CA THR A 205 -11.62 8.41 32.04
C THR A 205 -11.99 7.12 32.76
N GLY A 206 -11.28 6.02 32.50
CA GLY A 206 -11.67 4.66 32.89
C GLY A 206 -12.44 3.89 31.81
N SER A 207 -13.02 4.59 30.83
CA SER A 207 -13.82 4.00 29.75
C SER A 207 -13.65 4.76 28.42
N GLY A 208 -12.51 5.41 28.25
CA GLY A 208 -12.26 6.34 27.15
C GLY A 208 -11.10 7.28 27.43
N VAL A 209 -10.60 7.94 26.39
CA VAL A 209 -9.52 8.93 26.45
C VAL A 209 -10.01 10.30 26.00
N THR A 210 -9.81 11.30 26.85
CA THR A 210 -10.15 12.70 26.59
C THR A 210 -9.01 13.40 25.89
N LEU A 211 -9.32 14.09 24.78
CA LEU A 211 -8.44 15.03 24.09
C LEU A 211 -9.01 16.45 24.26
N PRO A 212 -8.27 17.42 24.84
CA PRO A 212 -8.77 18.78 25.07
C PRO A 212 -8.90 19.62 23.80
N GLY A 213 -8.38 19.14 22.66
CA GLY A 213 -8.23 19.92 21.43
C GLY A 213 -7.27 21.10 21.59
N GLY A 214 -7.38 22.07 20.69
CA GLY A 214 -6.56 23.29 20.71
C GLY A 214 -5.84 23.57 19.40
N ALA A 215 -5.30 24.79 19.31
CA ALA A 215 -4.55 25.24 18.14
C ALA A 215 -3.22 24.47 17.99
N PRO A 216 -2.67 24.31 16.78
CA PRO A 216 -1.41 23.61 16.54
C PRO A 216 -0.26 23.97 17.49
N ALA A 217 -0.15 25.26 17.84
CA ALA A 217 0.90 25.78 18.71
C ALA A 217 0.86 25.23 20.16
N SER A 218 -0.30 24.75 20.63
CA SER A 218 -0.42 24.14 21.97
C SER A 218 -0.07 22.65 21.99
N LEU A 219 0.33 22.07 20.84
CA LEU A 219 0.62 20.65 20.69
C LEU A 219 -0.52 19.75 21.22
N PRO A 220 -1.77 19.94 20.73
CA PRO A 220 -2.92 19.19 21.21
C PRO A 220 -2.69 17.68 21.03
N PRO A 221 -3.21 16.85 21.95
CA PRO A 221 -2.89 15.44 21.92
C PRO A 221 -3.74 14.70 20.89
N TYR A 222 -3.21 13.59 20.41
CA TYR A 222 -3.86 12.68 19.47
C TYR A 222 -3.35 11.26 19.69
N ILE A 223 -4.03 10.29 19.09
CA ILE A 223 -3.64 8.87 19.16
C ILE A 223 -3.05 8.49 17.80
N ASP A 224 -1.81 8.05 17.82
CA ASP A 224 -1.00 7.63 16.68
C ASP A 224 -1.11 6.12 16.53
N LEU A 225 -1.87 5.66 15.54
CA LEU A 225 -2.10 4.25 15.26
C LEU A 225 -1.07 3.72 14.25
N PRO A 226 -0.79 2.40 14.26
CA PRO A 226 0.17 1.79 13.33
C PRO A 226 -0.16 2.05 11.85
N ASN A 227 0.86 1.98 11.00
CA ASN A 227 0.72 2.11 9.54
C ASN A 227 0.06 0.87 8.91
N GLY A 228 -0.49 1.01 7.71
CA GLY A 228 -1.00 -0.14 6.95
C GLY A 228 -2.35 -0.69 7.41
N LEU A 229 -3.10 0.06 8.26
CA LEU A 229 -4.36 -0.39 8.84
C LEU A 229 -5.48 -0.62 7.83
N ILE A 230 -5.50 0.10 6.70
CA ILE A 230 -6.58 0.04 5.70
C ILE A 230 -6.07 -0.16 4.27
N SER A 231 -4.84 0.21 3.95
CA SER A 231 -4.30 0.19 2.57
C SER A 231 -4.22 -1.20 1.95
N SER A 232 -4.17 -2.25 2.77
CA SER A 232 -4.20 -3.64 2.31
C SER A 232 -5.60 -4.18 1.98
N LYS A 233 -6.68 -3.39 2.21
CA LYS A 233 -8.05 -3.88 2.23
C LYS A 233 -8.86 -3.45 1.00
N GLN A 234 -9.56 -4.41 0.38
CA GLN A 234 -10.54 -4.14 -0.69
C GLN A 234 -11.93 -3.76 -0.14
N ARG A 235 -12.20 -4.12 1.12
CA ARG A 235 -13.42 -3.83 1.86
C ARG A 235 -13.01 -3.47 3.28
N VAL A 236 -13.58 -2.42 3.84
CA VAL A 236 -13.22 -1.97 5.20
C VAL A 236 -14.41 -1.33 5.89
N SER A 237 -14.50 -1.49 7.21
CA SER A 237 -15.34 -0.66 8.06
C SER A 237 -14.49 -0.11 9.19
N ILE A 238 -14.66 1.17 9.48
CA ILE A 238 -13.94 1.93 10.50
C ILE A 238 -15.01 2.46 11.45
N GLU A 239 -15.02 1.99 12.68
CA GLU A 239 -16.08 2.21 13.65
C GLU A 239 -15.51 2.91 14.89
N VAL A 240 -16.19 3.95 15.38
CA VAL A 240 -15.75 4.73 16.54
C VAL A 240 -16.93 5.22 17.38
N TRP A 241 -16.80 5.12 18.71
CA TRP A 241 -17.64 5.84 19.65
C TRP A 241 -16.89 7.06 20.14
N ALA A 242 -17.45 8.24 19.91
CA ALA A 242 -16.83 9.50 20.27
C ALA A 242 -17.83 10.54 20.75
N THR A 243 -17.38 11.37 21.67
CA THR A 243 -18.12 12.53 22.20
C THR A 243 -17.37 13.80 21.82
N GLN A 244 -17.97 14.68 21.02
CA GLN A 244 -17.37 15.97 20.71
C GLN A 244 -17.73 17.00 21.79
N ALA A 245 -16.73 17.71 22.33
CA ALA A 245 -16.94 18.70 23.39
C ALA A 245 -17.13 20.13 22.87
N SER A 246 -16.51 20.48 21.74
CA SER A 246 -16.59 21.83 21.16
C SER A 246 -16.25 21.85 19.66
N THR A 247 -16.58 22.95 18.97
CA THR A 247 -16.09 23.22 17.60
C THR A 247 -14.60 23.56 17.61
N GLN A 248 -13.86 23.02 16.66
CA GLN A 248 -12.43 23.30 16.44
C GLN A 248 -12.19 23.56 14.95
N SER A 249 -11.34 24.53 14.60
CA SER A 249 -11.12 24.89 13.18
C SER A 249 -10.41 23.76 12.43
N GLY A 250 -11.03 23.22 11.38
CA GLY A 250 -10.45 22.14 10.56
C GLY A 250 -10.31 20.79 11.27
N SER A 251 -10.98 20.62 12.42
CA SER A 251 -10.73 19.46 13.28
C SER A 251 -11.25 18.15 12.71
N ARG A 252 -10.36 17.15 12.70
CA ARG A 252 -10.63 15.77 12.29
C ARG A 252 -10.70 14.86 13.51
N MET A 253 -11.78 14.09 13.57
CA MET A 253 -11.96 13.02 14.54
C MET A 253 -11.05 11.84 14.20
N MET A 254 -10.93 11.49 12.91
CA MET A 254 -10.00 10.47 12.44
C MET A 254 -9.48 10.79 11.04
N SER A 255 -8.24 10.37 10.76
CA SER A 255 -7.56 10.49 9.46
C SER A 255 -6.69 9.26 9.19
N PHE A 256 -6.83 8.66 8.01
CA PHE A 256 -5.92 7.63 7.49
C PHE A 256 -5.31 8.17 6.21
N SER A 257 -4.00 8.35 6.19
CA SER A 257 -3.41 9.36 5.31
C SER A 257 -1.93 9.18 5.00
N LYS A 258 -1.50 9.80 3.90
CA LYS A 258 -0.13 10.13 3.56
C LYS A 258 0.03 11.64 3.48
N SER A 259 1.07 12.18 4.10
CA SER A 259 1.43 13.59 3.90
C SER A 259 2.38 13.78 2.72
N SER A 260 2.54 15.02 2.27
CA SER A 260 3.58 15.43 1.31
C SER A 260 5.00 15.02 1.69
N ILE A 261 5.27 14.72 2.97
CA ILE A 261 6.58 14.30 3.49
C ILE A 261 6.58 12.85 4.01
N GLY A 262 5.51 12.09 3.80
CA GLY A 262 5.37 10.70 4.29
C GLY A 262 4.80 10.62 5.71
N GLU A 263 5.34 9.69 6.50
CA GLU A 263 4.99 9.44 7.92
C GLU A 263 5.48 10.58 8.83
N VAL A 264 4.67 10.96 9.82
CA VAL A 264 4.98 12.00 10.81
C VAL A 264 4.80 11.45 12.23
N ASN A 265 5.93 11.21 12.89
CA ASN A 265 5.97 10.50 14.19
C ASN A 265 5.99 11.43 15.41
N THR A 266 5.88 12.75 15.23
CA THR A 266 6.01 13.73 16.32
C THR A 266 4.82 14.71 16.39
N PRO A 267 4.48 15.20 17.61
CA PRO A 267 3.50 16.26 17.78
C PRO A 267 3.96 17.57 17.12
N GLY A 268 2.99 18.38 16.69
CA GLY A 268 3.24 19.70 16.09
C GLY A 268 3.22 19.67 14.57
N ASN A 269 2.95 20.83 13.97
CA ASN A 269 2.70 20.96 12.54
C ASN A 269 3.90 21.62 11.83
N SER A 270 4.36 21.03 10.72
CA SER A 270 5.30 21.68 9.80
C SER A 270 4.54 22.51 8.77
N PRO A 271 4.97 23.73 8.39
CA PRO A 271 4.30 24.51 7.34
C PRO A 271 4.31 23.83 5.96
N THR A 272 5.14 22.80 5.75
CA THR A 272 5.17 21.98 4.52
C THR A 272 4.24 20.77 4.57
N PHE A 273 3.60 20.53 5.71
CA PHE A 273 2.73 19.39 5.98
C PHE A 273 1.34 19.63 5.38
N ASN A 274 1.07 18.94 4.27
CA ASN A 274 -0.22 18.93 3.62
C ASN A 274 -0.62 17.48 3.31
N GLY A 275 -1.89 17.14 3.52
CA GLY A 275 -2.43 15.83 3.14
C GLY A 275 -2.33 15.62 1.64
N ALA A 276 -1.54 14.64 1.22
CA ALA A 276 -1.42 14.24 -0.18
C ALA A 276 -2.52 13.23 -0.54
N GLU A 277 -2.74 12.25 0.35
CA GLU A 277 -3.77 11.23 0.21
C GLU A 277 -4.44 11.01 1.57
N SER A 278 -5.76 11.02 1.66
CA SER A 278 -6.44 10.73 2.93
C SER A 278 -7.86 10.21 2.77
N ILE A 279 -8.37 9.46 3.75
CA ILE A 279 -9.79 9.36 4.11
C ILE A 279 -9.95 9.90 5.53
N ALA A 280 -10.86 10.85 5.74
CA ALA A 280 -10.99 11.58 6.99
C ALA A 280 -12.45 11.84 7.39
N LEU A 281 -12.71 11.80 8.70
CA LEU A 281 -13.95 12.29 9.29
C LEU A 281 -13.66 13.57 10.08
N TYR A 282 -14.23 14.67 9.61
CA TYR A 282 -14.24 15.94 10.31
C TYR A 282 -15.28 15.92 11.44
N ALA A 283 -14.86 16.38 12.61
CA ALA A 283 -15.76 16.56 13.73
C ALA A 283 -16.74 17.72 13.48
N ASN A 284 -16.26 18.80 12.85
CA ASN A 284 -17.06 19.96 12.47
C ASN A 284 -16.47 20.67 11.23
N THR A 285 -17.25 21.56 10.61
CA THR A 285 -16.84 22.27 9.38
C THR A 285 -16.83 23.78 9.61
N GLY A 286 -15.63 24.37 9.72
CA GLY A 286 -15.50 25.76 10.14
C GLY A 286 -16.13 25.98 11.52
N THR A 287 -17.08 26.91 11.62
CA THR A 287 -17.90 27.12 12.83
C THR A 287 -19.21 26.34 12.83
N ALA A 288 -19.55 25.66 11.74
CA ALA A 288 -20.76 24.84 11.66
C ALA A 288 -20.54 23.50 12.37
N THR A 289 -21.58 23.03 13.07
CA THR A 289 -21.58 21.76 13.81
C THR A 289 -21.85 20.54 12.93
N ASN A 290 -21.82 20.71 11.60
CA ASN A 290 -21.96 19.65 10.62
C ASN A 290 -20.64 18.89 10.44
N MET A 291 -20.70 17.57 10.37
CA MET A 291 -19.55 16.71 10.08
C MET A 291 -19.26 16.66 8.58
N ARG A 292 -18.06 16.20 8.23
CA ARG A 292 -17.68 15.97 6.83
C ARG A 292 -16.87 14.69 6.67
N LEU A 293 -17.30 13.84 5.75
CA LEU A 293 -16.48 12.78 5.19
C LEU A 293 -15.68 13.35 4.02
N GLU A 294 -14.36 13.22 4.03
CA GLU A 294 -13.49 13.75 2.98
C GLU A 294 -12.47 12.72 2.53
N ARG A 295 -12.24 12.66 1.21
CA ARG A 295 -11.21 11.86 0.57
C ARG A 295 -10.32 12.78 -0.28
N VAL A 296 -9.01 12.79 -0.02
CA VAL A 296 -8.01 13.59 -0.76
C VAL A 296 -7.15 12.69 -1.64
N GLY A 297 -6.93 13.03 -2.91
CA GLY A 297 -6.11 12.21 -3.83
C GLY A 297 -6.84 11.02 -4.47
N GLY A 298 -8.15 10.87 -4.23
CA GLY A 298 -8.99 9.85 -4.88
C GLY A 298 -9.54 10.27 -6.24
N THR A 299 -10.11 9.31 -6.97
CA THR A 299 -10.78 9.53 -8.27
C THR A 299 -12.30 9.42 -8.13
N PHE A 300 -13.01 10.52 -8.44
CA PHE A 300 -14.45 10.66 -8.19
C PHE A 300 -15.24 10.83 -9.48
N PRO A 301 -16.19 9.93 -9.80
CA PRO A 301 -17.02 10.03 -11.01
C PRO A 301 -17.84 11.33 -11.12
N ASN A 302 -18.17 11.95 -9.98
CA ASN A 302 -18.95 13.18 -9.90
C ASN A 302 -18.10 14.41 -9.55
N GLY A 303 -16.77 14.28 -9.52
CA GLY A 303 -15.82 15.36 -9.21
C GLY A 303 -15.82 15.88 -7.77
N ALA A 304 -16.71 15.41 -6.88
CA ALA A 304 -16.79 15.85 -5.49
C ALA A 304 -16.01 14.90 -4.59
N ASN A 305 -15.02 15.43 -3.88
CA ASN A 305 -14.10 14.66 -3.03
C ASN A 305 -14.50 14.65 -1.54
N ASN A 306 -15.59 15.32 -1.17
CA ASN A 306 -16.11 15.35 0.19
C ASN A 306 -17.64 15.40 0.24
N ARG A 307 -18.18 15.06 1.42
CA ARG A 307 -19.61 15.07 1.76
C ARG A 307 -19.81 15.64 3.16
N GLN A 308 -20.58 16.71 3.25
CA GLN A 308 -21.01 17.27 4.54
C GLN A 308 -22.35 16.66 4.94
N SER A 309 -22.46 16.19 6.18
CA SER A 309 -23.74 15.70 6.69
C SER A 309 -24.69 16.86 6.97
N GLU A 310 -25.98 16.69 6.70
CA GLU A 310 -27.01 17.55 7.29
C GLU A 310 -27.40 17.03 8.68
N GLY A 311 -27.68 17.95 9.62
CA GLY A 311 -27.95 17.62 11.02
C GLY A 311 -26.73 17.79 11.93
N ALA A 312 -26.73 18.91 12.65
CA ALA A 312 -25.73 19.30 13.64
C ALA A 312 -25.39 18.17 14.61
N THR A 313 -24.10 17.99 14.91
CA THR A 313 -23.66 17.18 16.04
C THR A 313 -24.02 17.90 17.34
N THR A 314 -24.71 17.20 18.24
CA THR A 314 -24.96 17.67 19.60
C THR A 314 -23.70 17.47 20.43
N PHE A 315 -23.14 18.54 20.98
CA PHE A 315 -21.97 18.44 21.85
C PHE A 315 -22.27 17.69 23.14
N ASN A 316 -21.21 17.11 23.73
CA ASN A 316 -21.26 16.35 24.97
C ASN A 316 -22.24 15.17 24.94
N THR A 317 -22.55 14.67 23.73
CA THR A 317 -23.34 13.47 23.51
C THR A 317 -22.46 12.42 22.84
N LYS A 318 -22.39 11.24 23.42
CA LYS A 318 -21.70 10.09 22.82
C LYS A 318 -22.44 9.67 21.57
N MET A 319 -21.72 9.57 20.47
CA MET A 319 -22.25 9.16 19.18
C MET A 319 -21.45 7.97 18.65
N HIS A 320 -22.12 7.12 17.89
CA HIS A 320 -21.53 5.98 17.19
C HIS A 320 -21.36 6.33 15.71
N TYR A 321 -20.13 6.28 15.19
CA TYR A 321 -19.81 6.60 13.80
C TYR A 321 -19.21 5.39 13.10
N VAL A 322 -19.65 5.13 11.86
CA VAL A 322 -19.05 4.07 11.03
C VAL A 322 -18.77 4.62 9.63
N ILE A 323 -17.54 4.45 9.15
CA ILE A 323 -17.21 4.61 7.73
C ILE A 323 -17.07 3.22 7.12
N THR A 324 -17.77 2.94 6.02
CA THR A 324 -17.57 1.69 5.27
C THR A 324 -17.14 1.96 3.84
N TYR A 325 -16.38 1.04 3.25
CA TYR A 325 -16.10 0.97 1.82
C TYR A 325 -16.27 -0.45 1.30
N ASP A 326 -16.75 -0.54 0.08
CA ASP A 326 -16.95 -1.78 -0.67
C ASP A 326 -16.39 -1.62 -2.09
N ALA A 327 -15.33 -2.35 -2.47
CA ALA A 327 -14.75 -2.28 -3.81
C ALA A 327 -15.69 -2.73 -4.95
N VAL A 328 -16.76 -3.47 -4.66
CA VAL A 328 -17.78 -3.84 -5.67
C VAL A 328 -18.73 -2.68 -5.91
N VAL A 329 -19.17 -2.00 -4.85
CA VAL A 329 -20.07 -0.84 -4.93
C VAL A 329 -19.31 0.45 -5.29
N ARG A 330 -18.01 0.51 -4.98
CA ARG A 330 -17.10 1.65 -5.18
C ARG A 330 -17.59 2.92 -4.49
N GLU A 331 -17.94 2.79 -3.22
CA GLU A 331 -18.56 3.85 -2.45
C GLU A 331 -18.12 3.82 -0.98
N TRP A 332 -17.70 4.98 -0.47
CA TRP A 332 -17.58 5.23 0.96
C TRP A 332 -18.92 5.64 1.54
N ARG A 333 -19.29 5.11 2.71
CA ARG A 333 -20.53 5.47 3.41
C ARG A 333 -20.22 5.86 4.84
N LEU A 334 -20.76 6.98 5.28
CA LEU A 334 -20.71 7.44 6.67
C LEU A 334 -22.05 7.14 7.33
N TYR A 335 -22.02 6.47 8.48
CA TYR A 335 -23.16 6.22 9.34
C TYR A 335 -22.98 6.94 10.69
N ARG A 336 -24.10 7.35 11.30
CA ARG A 336 -24.16 7.86 12.67
C ARG A 336 -25.32 7.20 13.39
N ASN A 337 -25.08 6.65 14.57
CA ASN A 337 -26.06 5.98 15.42
C ASN A 337 -26.90 4.94 14.67
N GLY A 338 -26.28 4.17 13.78
CA GLY A 338 -26.97 3.12 13.03
C GLY A 338 -27.56 3.54 11.69
N PHE A 339 -27.50 4.82 11.33
CA PHE A 339 -28.16 5.36 10.13
C PHE A 339 -27.17 5.95 9.14
N LEU A 340 -27.43 5.73 7.85
CA LEU A 340 -26.63 6.31 6.78
C LEU A 340 -26.78 7.84 6.78
N MET A 341 -25.64 8.52 6.88
CA MET A 341 -25.55 9.97 6.87
C MET A 341 -25.19 10.50 5.48
N GLU A 342 -24.13 9.95 4.89
CA GLU A 342 -23.56 10.41 3.62
C GLU A 342 -22.93 9.26 2.84
N SER A 343 -22.82 9.44 1.53
CA SER A 343 -22.04 8.53 0.70
C SER A 343 -21.22 9.24 -0.38
N LEU A 344 -20.01 8.74 -0.59
CA LEU A 344 -18.99 9.31 -1.45
C LEU A 344 -18.49 8.23 -2.44
N PRO A 345 -18.95 8.26 -3.70
CA PRO A 345 -18.51 7.29 -4.70
C PRO A 345 -17.06 7.57 -5.12
N GLU A 346 -16.22 6.54 -5.11
CA GLU A 346 -14.80 6.62 -5.45
C GLU A 346 -14.35 5.32 -6.12
N THR A 347 -13.58 5.42 -7.21
CA THR A 347 -13.19 4.23 -7.99
C THR A 347 -12.00 3.45 -7.44
N GLN A 348 -11.18 4.05 -6.58
CA GLN A 348 -9.89 3.47 -6.14
C GLN A 348 -9.96 2.87 -4.73
N GLY A 349 -10.57 3.56 -3.76
CA GLY A 349 -10.79 3.01 -2.41
C GLY A 349 -9.53 2.94 -1.55
N PRO A 350 -9.51 2.09 -0.50
CA PRO A 350 -8.46 2.07 0.51
C PRO A 350 -7.06 1.77 -0.02
N THR A 351 -6.94 0.91 -1.05
CA THR A 351 -5.63 0.52 -1.62
C THR A 351 -4.90 1.66 -2.34
N SER A 352 -5.55 2.82 -2.51
CA SER A 352 -4.95 4.04 -3.05
C SER A 352 -4.55 5.05 -1.99
N ILE A 353 -4.60 4.67 -0.72
CA ILE A 353 -4.25 5.53 0.41
C ILE A 353 -2.95 4.98 0.99
N GLY A 354 -1.86 5.76 0.91
CA GLY A 354 -0.65 5.47 1.68
C GLY A 354 -0.87 5.77 3.17
N ASP A 355 -1.54 4.89 3.89
CA ASP A 355 -1.97 5.05 5.29
C ASP A 355 -0.83 4.93 6.30
N VAL A 356 0.13 5.85 6.19
CA VAL A 356 1.32 5.98 7.04
C VAL A 356 1.16 7.04 8.14
N ASN A 357 0.04 7.75 8.16
CA ASN A 357 -0.38 8.66 9.23
C ASN A 357 -1.82 8.29 9.60
N ASN A 358 -1.97 7.38 10.57
CA ASN A 358 -3.27 6.87 11.00
C ASN A 358 -3.60 7.43 12.38
N TRP A 359 -4.41 8.49 12.42
CA TRP A 359 -4.58 9.27 13.64
C TRP A 359 -6.02 9.40 14.08
N LEU A 360 -6.23 9.30 15.39
CA LEU A 360 -7.45 9.75 16.04
C LEU A 360 -7.20 11.11 16.69
N GLY A 361 -7.95 12.11 16.25
CA GLY A 361 -7.95 13.47 16.80
C GLY A 361 -6.99 14.48 16.17
N ARG A 362 -6.32 14.13 15.06
CA ARG A 362 -5.36 15.01 14.35
C ARG A 362 -5.67 15.11 12.86
N SER A 363 -5.34 16.27 12.27
CA SER A 363 -5.44 16.54 10.83
C SER A 363 -4.08 16.53 10.13
N ASP A 364 -4.10 16.23 8.83
CA ASP A 364 -2.95 16.28 7.90
C ASP A 364 -2.58 17.69 7.44
N PHE A 365 -3.33 18.70 7.87
CA PHE A 365 -3.13 20.09 7.47
C PHE A 365 -2.57 20.90 8.62
N ALA A 366 -1.46 21.59 8.34
CA ALA A 366 -0.67 22.27 9.35
C ALA A 366 -1.41 23.37 10.14
N ALA A 367 -2.50 23.92 9.58
CA ALA A 367 -3.29 24.98 10.21
C ALA A 367 -4.45 24.45 11.08
N ASP A 368 -4.78 23.16 10.97
CA ASP A 368 -5.97 22.59 11.58
C ASP A 368 -5.77 22.31 13.08
N ALA A 369 -6.80 22.60 13.87
CA ALA A 369 -6.83 22.38 15.31
C ALA A 369 -7.10 20.89 15.66
N GLY A 370 -6.58 20.46 16.81
CA GLY A 370 -6.80 19.12 17.34
C GLY A 370 -8.26 18.89 17.77
N PHE A 371 -8.69 17.62 17.76
CA PHE A 371 -10.02 17.23 18.22
C PHE A 371 -10.21 17.49 19.71
N ALA A 372 -11.33 18.14 20.05
CA ALA A 372 -11.77 18.36 21.43
C ALA A 372 -12.93 17.41 21.75
N GLY A 373 -12.66 16.35 22.51
CA GLY A 373 -13.65 15.33 22.81
C GLY A 373 -13.11 14.11 23.52
N VAL A 374 -13.90 13.05 23.52
CA VAL A 374 -13.56 11.74 24.12
C VAL A 374 -13.69 10.67 23.04
N PHE A 375 -12.74 9.75 23.00
CA PHE A 375 -12.86 8.47 22.29
C PHE A 375 -13.10 7.36 23.30
N ASP A 376 -14.20 6.62 23.14
CA ASP A 376 -14.56 5.50 24.01
C ASP A 376 -14.12 4.16 23.42
N GLU A 377 -14.17 4.01 22.09
CA GLU A 377 -13.84 2.76 21.42
C GLU A 377 -13.52 3.03 19.94
N PHE A 378 -12.54 2.33 19.40
CA PHE A 378 -12.16 2.41 17.99
C PHE A 378 -11.91 1.01 17.42
N ARG A 379 -12.58 0.68 16.31
CA ARG A 379 -12.53 -0.64 15.69
C ARG A 379 -12.29 -0.53 14.18
N VAL A 380 -11.55 -1.50 13.65
CA VAL A 380 -11.35 -1.67 12.21
C VAL A 380 -11.76 -3.08 11.82
N TYR A 381 -12.50 -3.18 10.73
CA TYR A 381 -12.96 -4.43 10.13
C TYR A 381 -12.34 -4.58 8.75
N ASN A 382 -11.95 -5.80 8.40
CA ASN A 382 -11.52 -6.15 7.04
C ASN A 382 -12.70 -6.42 6.08
N HIS A 383 -13.91 -5.99 6.47
CA HIS A 383 -15.14 -6.19 5.72
C HIS A 383 -16.05 -4.99 5.80
N THR A 384 -17.01 -4.91 4.88
CA THR A 384 -18.09 -3.94 4.91
C THR A 384 -19.18 -4.44 5.86
N LEU A 385 -19.41 -3.74 6.98
CA LEU A 385 -20.51 -4.04 7.88
C LEU A 385 -21.84 -3.76 7.18
N SER A 386 -22.81 -4.66 7.36
CA SER A 386 -24.19 -4.42 6.96
C SER A 386 -24.84 -3.38 7.87
N GLU A 387 -25.87 -2.70 7.39
CA GLU A 387 -26.57 -1.73 8.24
C GLU A 387 -27.21 -2.38 9.47
N ALA A 388 -27.62 -3.65 9.39
CA ALA A 388 -28.17 -4.38 10.53
C ALA A 388 -27.12 -4.62 11.61
N GLU A 389 -25.88 -4.95 11.22
CA GLU A 389 -24.73 -5.08 12.13
C GLU A 389 -24.35 -3.74 12.78
N ILE A 390 -24.28 -2.66 11.99
CA ILE A 390 -23.99 -1.30 12.50
C ILE A 390 -25.04 -0.91 13.55
N ARG A 391 -26.31 -1.25 13.32
CA ARG A 391 -27.40 -0.99 14.29
C ARG A 391 -27.32 -1.88 15.51
N GLY A 392 -26.95 -3.16 15.34
CA GLY A 392 -26.65 -4.07 16.45
C GLY A 392 -25.56 -3.52 17.36
N ASN A 393 -24.44 -3.08 16.78
CA ASN A 393 -23.34 -2.43 17.50
C ASN A 393 -23.79 -1.13 18.19
N THR A 394 -24.62 -0.32 17.52
CA THR A 394 -25.16 0.91 18.13
C THR A 394 -25.91 0.62 19.43
N VAL A 395 -26.75 -0.44 19.44
CA VAL A 395 -27.53 -0.84 20.62
C VAL A 395 -26.64 -1.46 21.70
N ALA A 396 -25.62 -2.23 21.31
CA ALA A 396 -24.70 -2.87 22.22
C ALA A 396 -23.76 -1.89 22.93
N GLY A 397 -23.42 -0.79 22.25
CA GLY A 397 -22.49 0.21 22.76
C GLY A 397 -21.01 -0.19 22.59
N PRO A 398 -20.10 0.67 23.08
CA PRO A 398 -18.65 0.52 22.84
C PRO A 398 -18.05 -0.71 23.51
N ASP A 399 -18.56 -1.13 24.67
CA ASP A 399 -17.89 -2.14 25.50
C ASP A 399 -18.09 -3.59 25.01
N MET A 400 -19.11 -3.82 24.18
CA MET A 400 -19.50 -5.17 23.74
C MET A 400 -19.31 -5.40 22.25
N LEU A 401 -18.89 -6.62 21.90
CA LEU A 401 -19.00 -7.16 20.55
C LEU A 401 -20.22 -8.09 20.51
N THR A 402 -21.24 -7.74 19.73
CA THR A 402 -22.39 -8.63 19.54
C THR A 402 -21.98 -9.73 18.57
N SER A 403 -21.88 -10.98 19.01
CA SER A 403 -21.47 -12.11 18.16
C SER A 403 -22.37 -13.32 18.37
N THR A 404 -22.60 -14.06 17.29
CA THR A 404 -23.14 -15.44 17.33
C THR A 404 -22.23 -16.42 16.57
N ALA A 405 -21.07 -15.95 16.08
CA ALA A 405 -20.28 -16.62 15.05
C ALA A 405 -18.78 -16.76 15.39
N PHE A 406 -18.31 -16.11 16.46
CA PHE A 406 -16.92 -16.16 16.88
C PHE A 406 -16.80 -15.85 18.37
N ASP A 407 -15.88 -16.55 19.04
CA ASP A 407 -15.54 -16.37 20.44
C ASP A 407 -14.13 -15.75 20.55
N VAL A 408 -13.93 -14.89 21.55
CA VAL A 408 -12.64 -14.26 21.86
C VAL A 408 -12.12 -14.89 23.14
N PHE A 409 -10.98 -15.56 23.06
CA PHE A 409 -10.36 -16.28 24.16
C PHE A 409 -9.06 -15.60 24.57
N GLN A 410 -8.92 -15.29 25.86
CA GLN A 410 -7.72 -14.69 26.44
C GLN A 410 -6.92 -15.74 27.20
N TRP A 411 -5.63 -15.89 26.89
CA TRP A 411 -4.73 -16.78 27.60
C TRP A 411 -4.56 -16.29 29.03
N THR A 412 -4.76 -17.18 30.01
CA THR A 412 -4.72 -16.82 31.44
C THR A 412 -3.41 -17.18 32.16
N PRO A 413 -2.63 -18.21 31.76
CA PRO A 413 -1.39 -18.55 32.45
C PRO A 413 -0.28 -17.51 32.30
N THR A 414 0.29 -17.09 33.42
CA THR A 414 1.47 -16.20 33.47
C THR A 414 2.76 -16.91 33.88
N ALA A 415 2.70 -18.09 34.49
CA ALA A 415 3.88 -18.83 34.93
C ALA A 415 4.57 -19.53 33.76
N GLY A 416 5.91 -19.58 33.76
CA GLY A 416 6.67 -20.35 32.76
C GLY A 416 6.44 -21.87 32.85
N GLY A 417 6.78 -22.58 31.77
CA GLY A 417 6.69 -24.04 31.69
C GLY A 417 5.94 -24.57 30.47
N ASN A 418 5.64 -25.86 30.49
CA ASN A 418 4.91 -26.54 29.42
C ASN A 418 3.42 -26.56 29.73
N LEU A 419 2.63 -25.93 28.86
CA LEU A 419 1.19 -25.79 28.99
C LEU A 419 0.52 -26.38 27.74
N ALA A 420 -0.66 -26.98 27.86
CA ALA A 420 -1.42 -27.40 26.69
C ALA A 420 -2.27 -26.24 26.16
N PHE A 421 -2.39 -26.13 24.85
CA PHE A 421 -3.29 -25.18 24.22
C PHE A 421 -4.76 -25.45 24.59
N ASN A 422 -5.13 -26.72 24.65
CA ASN A 422 -6.42 -27.23 25.09
C ASN A 422 -6.24 -28.36 26.13
N ASN A 423 -7.10 -28.41 27.14
CA ASN A 423 -7.10 -29.45 28.16
C ASN A 423 -8.34 -30.35 27.98
N ALA A 424 -8.12 -31.63 27.65
CA ALA A 424 -9.21 -32.60 27.62
C ALA A 424 -9.72 -32.86 29.06
N GLY A 425 -10.79 -32.20 29.49
CA GLY A 425 -11.38 -32.42 30.82
C GLY A 425 -12.03 -31.24 31.52
N GLY A 426 -12.10 -30.03 30.92
CA GLY A 426 -13.04 -28.98 31.36
C GLY A 426 -12.48 -27.81 32.16
N GLN A 427 -11.16 -27.60 32.17
CA GLN A 427 -10.55 -26.30 32.54
C GLN A 427 -9.45 -25.98 31.54
N ASP A 428 -9.79 -25.17 30.56
CA ASP A 428 -8.86 -24.69 29.55
C ASP A 428 -8.09 -23.48 30.05
N ASN A 429 -6.89 -23.26 29.51
CA ASN A 429 -5.99 -22.16 29.88
C ASN A 429 -6.45 -20.79 29.33
N TRP A 430 -7.72 -20.67 28.98
CA TRP A 430 -8.32 -19.51 28.34
C TRP A 430 -9.36 -18.87 29.27
N ASP A 431 -9.75 -17.62 29.09
CA ASP A 431 -10.93 -17.01 29.71
C ASP A 431 -12.15 -17.31 28.81
N PRO A 432 -13.26 -17.88 29.32
CA PRO A 432 -13.60 -18.17 30.74
C PRO A 432 -13.18 -19.55 31.26
N GLY A 433 -12.35 -20.29 30.53
CA GLY A 433 -11.73 -21.54 30.99
C GLY A 433 -12.60 -22.77 30.76
N THR A 434 -13.75 -22.60 30.12
CA THR A 434 -14.68 -23.69 29.80
C THR A 434 -14.47 -24.27 28.40
N SER A 435 -13.76 -23.55 27.53
CA SER A 435 -13.48 -23.93 26.14
C SER A 435 -12.19 -23.27 25.64
N SER A 436 -11.66 -23.83 24.55
CA SER A 436 -10.47 -23.34 23.85
C SER A 436 -10.84 -22.71 22.51
N PRO A 437 -10.01 -21.81 21.97
CA PRO A 437 -10.15 -21.31 20.60
C PRO A 437 -9.80 -22.42 19.60
N ASP A 438 -10.77 -23.31 19.32
CA ASP A 438 -10.62 -24.43 18.38
C ASP A 438 -11.81 -24.50 17.41
N ALA A 439 -12.00 -23.40 16.67
CA ALA A 439 -13.03 -23.28 15.65
C ALA A 439 -12.60 -22.27 14.57
N ALA A 440 -13.11 -22.47 13.36
CA ALA A 440 -12.89 -21.52 12.27
C ALA A 440 -13.40 -20.12 12.67
N GLY A 441 -12.55 -19.09 12.53
CA GLY A 441 -12.86 -17.72 12.94
C GLY A 441 -12.67 -17.41 14.43
N ALA A 442 -12.30 -18.39 15.28
CA ALA A 442 -12.00 -18.14 16.69
C ALA A 442 -10.81 -17.19 16.86
N VAL A 443 -10.86 -16.34 17.89
CA VAL A 443 -9.79 -15.39 18.22
C VAL A 443 -9.07 -15.86 19.47
N ALA A 444 -7.79 -16.17 19.33
CA ALA A 444 -6.88 -16.62 20.38
C ALA A 444 -5.87 -15.52 20.72
N ASN A 445 -5.95 -14.98 21.94
CA ASN A 445 -5.10 -13.89 22.40
C ASN A 445 -4.16 -14.39 23.52
N MET A 446 -2.86 -14.46 23.23
CA MET A 446 -1.80 -14.97 24.11
C MET A 446 -0.73 -13.92 24.38
N PHE A 447 -1.13 -12.73 24.80
CA PHE A 447 -0.22 -11.59 25.00
C PHE A 447 -0.21 -11.05 26.44
N THR A 448 -0.56 -11.89 27.40
CA THR A 448 -0.39 -11.59 28.83
C THR A 448 1.08 -11.58 29.21
N ASN A 449 1.47 -10.74 30.18
CA ASN A 449 2.84 -10.73 30.70
C ASN A 449 3.17 -12.06 31.38
N ILE A 450 4.21 -12.75 30.90
CA ILE A 450 4.67 -14.02 31.46
C ILE A 450 5.88 -13.80 32.37
N THR A 451 6.02 -14.67 33.37
CA THR A 451 7.05 -14.60 34.42
C THR A 451 8.16 -15.64 34.21
N GLY A 452 8.11 -16.37 33.10
CA GLY A 452 9.07 -17.37 32.67
C GLY A 452 8.72 -17.87 31.27
N ASP A 453 9.69 -18.43 30.55
CA ASP A 453 9.47 -18.97 29.20
C ASP A 453 8.32 -20.01 29.19
N GLN A 454 7.39 -19.87 28.24
CA GLN A 454 6.26 -20.76 28.06
C GLN A 454 6.39 -21.57 26.76
N THR A 455 6.19 -22.88 26.85
CA THR A 455 5.94 -23.75 25.69
C THR A 455 4.49 -24.19 25.70
N VAL A 456 3.72 -23.74 24.71
CA VAL A 456 2.31 -24.08 24.54
C VAL A 456 2.19 -25.21 23.52
N ALA A 457 1.90 -26.40 24.02
CA ALA A 457 1.82 -27.64 23.27
C ALA A 457 0.43 -27.80 22.61
N LEU A 458 0.43 -27.97 21.29
CA LEU A 458 -0.74 -28.38 20.51
C LEU A 458 -0.85 -29.91 20.57
N ASN A 459 -1.77 -30.43 21.38
CA ASN A 459 -1.97 -31.89 21.53
C ASN A 459 -2.88 -32.47 20.44
N THR A 460 -3.73 -31.62 19.87
CA THR A 460 -4.57 -31.90 18.70
C THR A 460 -4.37 -30.78 17.68
N THR A 461 -4.99 -30.89 16.50
CA THR A 461 -5.17 -29.71 15.65
C THR A 461 -5.88 -28.63 16.45
N ALA A 462 -5.35 -27.41 16.43
CA ALA A 462 -5.97 -26.22 17.00
C ALA A 462 -6.34 -25.29 15.83
N THR A 463 -7.63 -25.07 15.64
CA THR A 463 -8.18 -24.27 14.54
C THR A 463 -8.51 -22.87 15.01
N VAL A 464 -7.87 -21.85 14.43
CA VAL A 464 -8.12 -20.45 14.78
C VAL A 464 -8.25 -19.58 13.55
N GLY A 465 -9.08 -18.55 13.63
CA GLY A 465 -9.10 -17.48 12.63
C GLY A 465 -8.00 -16.46 12.91
N ASN A 466 -7.85 -16.07 14.18
CA ASN A 466 -6.88 -15.07 14.60
C ASN A 466 -6.08 -15.61 15.78
N LEU A 467 -4.75 -15.55 15.71
CA LEU A 467 -3.86 -15.79 16.83
C LEU A 467 -2.90 -14.62 17.00
N THR A 468 -2.94 -13.98 18.15
CA THR A 468 -1.98 -12.93 18.54
C THR A 468 -1.25 -13.42 19.79
N PHE A 469 0.07 -13.39 19.82
CA PHE A 469 0.85 -13.91 20.95
C PHE A 469 2.13 -13.11 21.22
N GLY A 470 2.64 -13.21 22.45
CA GLY A 470 3.90 -12.61 22.85
C GLY A 470 3.96 -12.29 24.34
N ASP A 471 5.12 -11.92 24.83
CA ASP A 471 5.28 -11.44 26.20
C ASP A 471 5.07 -9.91 26.27
N ALA A 472 4.24 -9.43 27.18
CA ALA A 472 3.81 -8.04 27.18
C ALA A 472 4.97 -7.05 27.44
N ASP A 473 5.99 -7.46 28.21
CA ASP A 473 7.21 -6.67 28.47
C ASP A 473 8.44 -7.18 27.70
N GLY A 474 8.29 -8.28 26.96
CA GLY A 474 9.33 -8.89 26.13
C GLY A 474 10.46 -9.57 26.90
N SER A 475 10.27 -9.85 28.19
CA SER A 475 11.29 -10.46 29.05
C SER A 475 11.51 -11.96 28.83
N HIS A 476 10.50 -12.66 28.30
CA HIS A 476 10.51 -14.11 28.11
C HIS A 476 10.02 -14.53 26.72
N ARG A 477 10.27 -15.80 26.40
CA ARG A 477 9.93 -16.43 25.13
C ARG A 477 8.64 -17.25 25.24
N MET A 478 7.78 -17.11 24.24
CA MET A 478 6.69 -18.05 23.96
C MET A 478 7.03 -18.97 22.79
N THR A 479 6.71 -20.26 22.93
CA THR A 479 6.87 -21.26 21.87
C THR A 479 5.57 -22.03 21.66
N LEU A 480 4.98 -21.99 20.46
CA LEU A 480 3.89 -22.91 20.09
C LEU A 480 4.49 -24.18 19.47
N ALA A 481 4.33 -25.32 20.15
CA ALA A 481 5.00 -26.58 19.81
C ALA A 481 4.00 -27.69 19.45
N PRO A 482 4.38 -28.64 18.58
CA PRO A 482 3.57 -29.83 18.35
C PRO A 482 3.70 -30.69 19.60
N GLY A 483 2.67 -30.75 20.44
CA GLY A 483 2.62 -31.63 21.61
C GLY A 483 2.61 -33.10 21.18
N THR A 484 1.47 -33.77 21.29
CA THR A 484 1.27 -35.12 20.72
C THR A 484 0.98 -35.07 19.21
N ALA A 485 1.76 -34.31 18.44
CA ALA A 485 1.61 -34.07 16.99
C ALA A 485 0.46 -33.13 16.56
N GLY A 486 0.09 -32.14 17.38
CA GLY A 486 -0.87 -31.11 16.98
C GLY A 486 -0.35 -30.15 15.90
N VAL A 487 -1.29 -29.60 15.15
CA VAL A 487 -1.10 -28.66 14.04
C VAL A 487 -1.81 -27.36 14.39
N LEU A 488 -1.21 -26.22 14.04
CA LEU A 488 -1.93 -24.94 14.05
C LEU A 488 -2.62 -24.77 12.70
N GLU A 489 -3.95 -24.84 12.67
CA GLU A 489 -4.73 -24.56 11.46
C GLU A 489 -5.21 -23.10 11.47
N MET A 490 -4.80 -22.34 10.45
CA MET A 490 -5.28 -20.98 10.22
C MET A 490 -6.50 -21.04 9.31
N ASN A 491 -7.67 -20.91 9.91
CA ASN A 491 -8.97 -21.00 9.25
C ASN A 491 -9.87 -19.85 9.70
N ALA A 492 -10.11 -18.90 8.81
CA ALA A 492 -10.94 -17.75 9.10
C ALA A 492 -12.46 -18.05 9.07
N GLY A 493 -12.86 -19.26 8.67
CA GLY A 493 -14.26 -19.61 8.42
C GLY A 493 -14.81 -18.92 7.17
N ALA A 494 -16.07 -18.49 7.22
CA ALA A 494 -16.68 -17.78 6.09
C ALA A 494 -16.12 -16.35 5.97
N GLY A 495 -15.07 -16.16 5.14
CA GLY A 495 -14.66 -14.85 4.59
C GLY A 495 -13.14 -14.55 4.53
N PHE A 496 -12.76 -13.24 4.56
CA PHE A 496 -11.39 -12.62 4.66
C PHE A 496 -10.32 -13.41 5.42
N PRO A 497 -9.02 -13.13 5.14
CA PRO A 497 -7.89 -13.88 5.69
C PRO A 497 -7.85 -13.99 7.22
N ALA A 498 -7.31 -15.12 7.68
CA ALA A 498 -6.86 -15.37 9.03
C ALA A 498 -5.66 -14.47 9.39
N SER A 499 -5.32 -14.38 10.67
CA SER A 499 -4.14 -13.61 11.12
C SER A 499 -3.33 -14.32 12.18
N LEU A 500 -2.00 -14.22 12.07
CA LEU A 500 -1.03 -14.77 13.01
C LEU A 500 -0.01 -13.68 13.36
N ASN A 501 -0.05 -13.17 14.59
CA ASN A 501 0.67 -11.96 14.96
C ASN A 501 1.52 -12.16 16.22
N GLN A 502 2.77 -11.68 16.17
CA GLN A 502 3.59 -11.42 17.35
C GLN A 502 3.46 -9.94 17.75
N THR A 503 3.20 -9.68 19.03
CA THR A 503 3.05 -8.31 19.56
C THR A 503 4.34 -7.49 19.49
N SER A 504 4.22 -6.15 19.49
CA SER A 504 5.35 -5.25 19.29
C SER A 504 6.31 -5.18 20.49
N THR A 505 5.79 -5.48 21.68
CA THR A 505 6.57 -5.45 22.92
C THR A 505 7.24 -6.78 23.25
N SER A 506 6.88 -7.86 22.54
CA SER A 506 7.41 -9.19 22.80
C SER A 506 8.88 -9.34 22.42
N GLY A 507 9.58 -10.17 23.19
CA GLY A 507 10.85 -10.79 22.82
C GLY A 507 10.67 -11.79 21.66
N SER A 508 11.75 -12.45 21.27
CA SER A 508 11.72 -13.39 20.13
C SER A 508 10.96 -14.67 20.46
N ASN A 509 9.94 -15.00 19.65
CA ASN A 509 9.12 -16.20 19.82
C ASN A 509 9.31 -17.23 18.68
N GLU A 510 8.73 -18.41 18.87
CA GLU A 510 8.78 -19.49 17.89
C GLU A 510 7.45 -20.22 17.73
N ILE A 511 7.16 -20.60 16.50
CA ILE A 511 6.12 -21.57 16.14
C ILE A 511 6.84 -22.77 15.53
N SER A 512 7.00 -23.81 16.35
CA SER A 512 7.57 -25.09 15.95
C SER A 512 6.50 -26.12 15.58
N ALA A 513 5.23 -25.87 15.94
CA ALA A 513 4.11 -26.65 15.45
C ALA A 513 3.95 -26.49 13.93
N PRO A 514 3.61 -27.56 13.18
CA PRO A 514 3.24 -27.43 11.79
C PRO A 514 2.09 -26.43 11.60
N LEU A 515 2.15 -25.65 10.52
CA LEU A 515 1.16 -24.65 10.16
C LEU A 515 0.37 -25.14 8.94
N LEU A 516 -0.95 -25.22 9.06
CA LEU A 516 -1.85 -25.55 7.96
C LEU A 516 -2.66 -24.30 7.59
N LEU A 517 -2.48 -23.80 6.36
CA LEU A 517 -3.18 -22.63 5.84
C LEU A 517 -4.38 -23.06 4.99
N THR A 518 -5.55 -23.18 5.63
CA THR A 518 -6.82 -23.43 4.93
C THR A 518 -7.48 -22.13 4.46
N SER A 519 -7.14 -21.00 5.08
CA SER A 519 -7.46 -19.64 4.63
C SER A 519 -6.18 -18.87 4.27
N ASP A 520 -6.30 -17.86 3.41
CA ASP A 520 -5.28 -16.83 3.30
C ASP A 520 -4.99 -16.28 4.70
N THR A 521 -3.73 -16.01 5.02
CA THR A 521 -3.29 -15.67 6.37
C THR A 521 -2.31 -14.51 6.35
N GLY A 522 -2.60 -13.45 7.10
CA GLY A 522 -1.64 -12.41 7.42
C GLY A 522 -0.71 -12.87 8.55
N LEU A 523 0.61 -12.74 8.36
CA LEU A 523 1.62 -13.05 9.35
C LEU A 523 2.36 -11.76 9.72
N ALA A 524 2.29 -11.33 10.96
CA ALA A 524 2.91 -10.07 11.36
C ALA A 524 3.85 -10.25 12.56
N ASN A 525 5.10 -9.81 12.43
CA ASN A 525 5.95 -9.54 13.59
C ASN A 525 6.01 -8.02 13.79
N MET A 526 5.43 -7.56 14.89
CA MET A 526 5.35 -6.13 15.21
C MET A 526 6.57 -5.62 15.99
N GLY A 527 7.43 -6.51 16.49
CA GLY A 527 8.63 -6.13 17.22
C GLY A 527 9.77 -5.78 16.28
N THR A 528 10.33 -4.58 16.40
CA THR A 528 11.39 -4.09 15.50
C THR A 528 12.75 -4.74 15.73
N THR A 529 12.96 -5.32 16.92
CA THR A 529 14.23 -5.96 17.33
C THR A 529 14.09 -7.45 17.61
N SER A 530 12.87 -7.93 17.89
CA SER A 530 12.58 -9.33 18.11
C SER A 530 12.29 -10.05 16.80
N THR A 531 12.44 -11.37 16.84
CA THR A 531 12.21 -12.26 15.69
C THR A 531 11.02 -13.18 15.96
N LEU A 532 10.29 -13.52 14.91
CA LEU A 532 9.32 -14.61 14.94
C LEU A 532 9.87 -15.75 14.08
N THR A 533 10.20 -16.88 14.71
CA THR A 533 10.75 -18.05 14.01
C THR A 533 9.66 -19.06 13.69
N LEU A 534 9.52 -19.42 12.41
CA LEU A 534 8.69 -20.51 11.92
C LEU A 534 9.58 -21.72 11.62
N SER A 535 9.63 -22.66 12.57
CA SER A 535 10.41 -23.91 12.46
C SER A 535 9.52 -25.14 12.20
N GLY A 536 8.21 -25.02 12.42
CA GLY A 536 7.22 -25.99 11.96
C GLY A 536 6.96 -25.86 10.44
N GLY A 537 6.72 -27.00 9.79
CA GLY A 537 6.43 -27.04 8.35
C GLY A 537 5.10 -26.34 8.00
N ILE A 538 5.11 -25.54 6.95
CA ILE A 538 3.93 -24.85 6.39
C ILE A 538 3.33 -25.72 5.28
N THR A 539 2.02 -25.87 5.27
CA THR A 539 1.24 -26.62 4.27
C THR A 539 -0.08 -25.91 3.97
N GLY A 540 -0.81 -26.38 2.96
CA GLY A 540 -2.10 -25.81 2.55
C GLY A 540 -2.01 -24.92 1.32
N ALA A 541 -3.18 -24.40 0.91
CA ALA A 541 -3.36 -23.62 -0.31
C ALA A 541 -3.59 -22.12 -0.04
N GLY A 542 -3.95 -21.74 1.19
CA GLY A 542 -4.10 -20.33 1.57
C GLY A 542 -2.80 -19.56 1.39
N ALA A 543 -2.88 -18.32 0.89
CA ALA A 543 -1.74 -17.44 0.73
C ALA A 543 -1.21 -16.95 2.09
N LEU A 544 0.10 -16.75 2.22
CA LEU A 544 0.73 -16.23 3.43
C LEU A 544 1.31 -14.85 3.16
N SER A 545 0.82 -13.83 3.87
CA SER A 545 1.24 -12.44 3.70
C SER A 545 2.03 -11.95 4.91
N LYS A 546 3.35 -11.90 4.80
CA LYS A 546 4.24 -11.30 5.80
C LYS A 546 4.06 -9.78 5.83
N ALA A 547 3.62 -9.26 6.96
CA ALA A 547 3.50 -7.85 7.28
C ALA A 547 4.36 -7.51 8.53
N GLY A 548 4.38 -6.24 8.90
CA GLY A 548 5.14 -5.77 10.05
C GLY A 548 6.62 -5.55 9.81
N THR A 549 7.18 -4.60 10.55
CA THR A 549 8.58 -4.19 10.42
C THR A 549 9.56 -5.23 11.00
N GLY A 550 9.09 -6.08 11.91
CA GLY A 550 9.89 -7.12 12.55
C GLY A 550 10.29 -8.26 11.62
N GLN A 551 11.42 -8.90 11.93
CA GLN A 551 11.94 -10.02 11.15
C GLN A 551 11.13 -11.30 11.41
N VAL A 552 10.77 -12.01 10.34
CA VAL A 552 10.33 -13.41 10.41
C VAL A 552 11.42 -14.30 9.85
N ILE A 553 11.68 -15.42 10.52
CA ILE A 553 12.67 -16.42 10.10
C ILE A 553 11.94 -17.71 9.75
N VAL A 554 12.14 -18.25 8.56
CA VAL A 554 11.60 -19.55 8.13
C VAL A 554 12.74 -20.55 8.06
N THR A 555 12.79 -21.48 9.02
CA THR A 555 13.81 -22.54 9.07
C THR A 555 13.28 -23.91 8.62
N ALA A 556 11.96 -24.06 8.49
CA ALA A 556 11.34 -25.27 7.94
C ALA A 556 11.50 -25.37 6.41
N ASN A 557 11.61 -26.61 5.91
CA ASN A 557 11.58 -26.89 4.46
C ASN A 557 10.13 -27.09 4.02
N ASN A 558 9.50 -26.06 3.46
CA ASN A 558 8.06 -26.07 3.15
C ASN A 558 7.72 -26.66 1.78
N SER A 559 8.29 -27.81 1.40
CA SER A 559 8.15 -28.39 0.05
C SER A 559 6.70 -28.73 -0.34
N ALA A 560 5.82 -28.97 0.63
CA ALA A 560 4.39 -29.23 0.42
C ALA A 560 3.52 -27.96 0.36
N TYR A 561 4.09 -26.78 0.60
CA TYR A 561 3.37 -25.51 0.51
C TYR A 561 3.29 -25.03 -0.94
N THR A 562 2.07 -24.77 -1.40
CA THR A 562 1.77 -24.36 -2.78
C THR A 562 1.07 -23.01 -2.87
N GLY A 563 0.61 -22.46 -1.74
CA GLY A 563 0.01 -21.14 -1.67
C GLY A 563 1.00 -20.01 -2.01
N ALA A 564 0.48 -18.86 -2.39
CA ALA A 564 1.29 -17.67 -2.65
C ALA A 564 1.96 -17.17 -1.37
N PHE A 565 3.13 -16.53 -1.48
CA PHE A 565 3.81 -15.89 -0.37
C PHE A 565 4.05 -14.41 -0.68
N ALA A 566 3.48 -13.50 0.09
CA ALA A 566 3.70 -12.07 -0.05
C ALA A 566 4.57 -11.53 1.09
N VAL A 567 5.54 -10.66 0.80
CA VAL A 567 6.33 -9.92 1.81
C VAL A 567 6.05 -8.44 1.62
N ASN A 568 5.15 -7.94 2.45
CA ASN A 568 4.59 -6.60 2.35
C ASN A 568 5.34 -5.57 3.21
N ASN A 569 6.06 -6.01 4.25
CA ASN A 569 6.93 -5.16 5.06
C ASN A 569 7.93 -6.01 5.85
N GLY A 570 9.09 -5.42 6.14
CA GLY A 570 10.12 -5.96 7.01
C GLY A 570 10.89 -7.15 6.41
N PRO A 571 11.88 -7.68 7.15
CA PRO A 571 12.72 -8.76 6.68
C PRO A 571 12.04 -10.13 6.83
N LEU A 572 12.10 -10.94 5.77
CA LEU A 572 11.89 -12.38 5.79
C LEU A 572 13.23 -13.08 5.58
N LEU A 573 13.73 -13.76 6.60
CA LEU A 573 14.94 -14.58 6.51
C LEU A 573 14.55 -16.03 6.20
N VAL A 574 14.97 -16.55 5.06
CA VAL A 574 14.78 -17.94 4.64
C VAL A 574 16.05 -18.72 4.93
N GLY A 575 15.93 -19.68 5.84
CA GLY A 575 17.06 -20.33 6.50
C GLY A 575 17.62 -19.48 7.64
N ASN A 576 18.78 -19.87 8.16
CA ASN A 576 19.54 -19.07 9.12
C ASN A 576 21.03 -19.49 9.14
N GLY A 577 21.62 -19.61 7.95
CA GLY A 577 22.98 -20.09 7.78
C GLY A 577 23.14 -21.61 8.00
N GLY A 578 22.04 -22.37 8.01
CA GLY A 578 22.05 -23.84 8.04
C GLY A 578 21.72 -24.45 6.67
N THR A 579 21.21 -25.69 6.70
CA THR A 579 20.77 -26.48 5.54
C THR A 579 19.25 -26.70 5.50
N SER A 580 18.49 -25.82 6.18
CA SER A 580 17.03 -25.86 6.21
C SER A 580 16.46 -24.46 5.95
N GLY A 581 15.18 -24.40 5.56
CA GLY A 581 14.47 -23.19 5.17
C GLY A 581 14.05 -23.22 3.69
N GLY A 582 12.76 -23.08 3.41
CA GLY A 582 12.24 -22.95 2.05
C GLY A 582 10.82 -22.41 2.05
N LEU A 583 10.44 -21.67 1.00
CA LEU A 583 9.12 -21.02 0.90
C LEU A 583 8.07 -21.86 0.17
N GLY A 584 8.39 -23.09 -0.23
CA GLY A 584 7.51 -23.93 -1.06
C GLY A 584 7.61 -23.59 -2.54
N SER A 585 6.55 -23.90 -3.29
CA SER A 585 6.53 -23.80 -4.77
C SER A 585 5.64 -22.69 -5.34
N GLY A 586 4.82 -22.05 -4.50
CA GLY A 586 3.93 -20.97 -4.92
C GLY A 586 4.67 -19.70 -5.35
N PRO A 587 3.98 -18.75 -6.02
CA PRO A 587 4.57 -17.48 -6.41
C PRO A 587 4.93 -16.64 -5.17
N VAL A 588 5.98 -15.81 -5.30
CA VAL A 588 6.46 -14.94 -4.22
C VAL A 588 6.42 -13.48 -4.69
N SER A 589 5.79 -12.59 -3.92
CA SER A 589 5.67 -11.16 -4.26
C SER A 589 6.19 -10.25 -3.14
N THR A 590 6.75 -9.10 -3.50
CA THR A 590 7.24 -8.08 -2.55
C THR A 590 6.68 -6.68 -2.84
N THR A 591 6.34 -5.93 -1.80
CA THR A 591 6.17 -4.47 -1.89
C THR A 591 7.53 -3.79 -1.86
N ASP A 592 7.59 -2.47 -2.06
CA ASP A 592 8.82 -1.66 -1.92
C ASP A 592 9.46 -1.74 -0.53
N GLU A 593 8.65 -1.96 0.52
CA GLU A 593 9.11 -2.17 1.90
C GLU A 593 9.54 -3.61 2.20
N GLY A 594 9.28 -4.55 1.29
CA GLY A 594 9.56 -5.98 1.49
C GLY A 594 11.03 -6.35 1.25
N LEU A 595 11.61 -7.12 2.19
CA LEU A 595 12.96 -7.66 2.06
C LEU A 595 12.98 -9.17 2.29
N ILE A 596 13.40 -9.94 1.28
CA ILE A 596 13.64 -11.38 1.39
C ILE A 596 15.15 -11.62 1.46
N ILE A 597 15.61 -12.33 2.47
CA ILE A 597 17.00 -12.74 2.65
C ILE A 597 17.08 -14.27 2.57
N HIS A 598 17.75 -14.80 1.56
CA HIS A 598 18.05 -16.23 1.47
C HIS A 598 19.43 -16.51 2.07
N ASN A 599 19.46 -17.24 3.19
CA ASN A 599 20.67 -17.52 3.95
C ASN A 599 20.81 -19.02 4.26
N ARG A 600 21.36 -19.78 3.31
CA ARG A 600 21.66 -21.21 3.44
C ARG A 600 23.08 -21.54 3.02
N GLN A 601 23.64 -22.59 3.61
CA GLN A 601 25.01 -23.04 3.32
C GLN A 601 25.08 -24.11 2.23
N ASP A 602 23.99 -24.81 1.96
CA ASP A 602 23.90 -25.84 0.94
C ASP A 602 23.27 -25.34 -0.37
N ALA A 603 23.48 -26.11 -1.44
CA ALA A 603 22.91 -25.78 -2.73
C ALA A 603 21.37 -25.87 -2.70
N THR A 604 20.70 -24.89 -3.31
CA THR A 604 19.24 -24.82 -3.33
C THR A 604 18.73 -24.49 -4.72
N THR A 605 17.53 -25.00 -5.04
CA THR A 605 16.80 -24.61 -6.23
C THR A 605 15.55 -23.84 -5.82
N LEU A 606 15.44 -22.60 -6.28
CA LEU A 606 14.26 -21.78 -6.11
C LEU A 606 13.38 -21.93 -7.35
N THR A 607 12.28 -22.66 -7.19
CA THR A 607 11.28 -22.86 -8.26
C THR A 607 10.21 -21.77 -8.28
N ASN A 608 10.20 -20.90 -7.26
CA ASN A 608 9.23 -19.81 -7.15
C ASN A 608 9.40 -18.78 -8.27
N ASN A 609 8.29 -18.23 -8.74
CA ASN A 609 8.28 -17.02 -9.56
C ASN A 609 8.25 -15.80 -8.63
N PHE A 610 9.30 -14.97 -8.67
CA PHE A 610 9.40 -13.76 -7.85
C PHE A 610 8.87 -12.53 -8.60
N SER A 611 8.19 -11.64 -7.90
CA SER A 611 7.63 -10.39 -8.45
C SER A 611 7.63 -9.25 -7.42
N GLY A 612 7.43 -8.02 -7.89
CA GLY A 612 7.24 -6.86 -7.01
C GLY A 612 8.46 -5.97 -6.84
N ALA A 613 8.31 -4.91 -6.02
CA ALA A 613 9.23 -3.77 -5.95
C ALA A 613 10.29 -3.86 -4.85
N GLY A 614 10.24 -4.89 -4.02
CA GLY A 614 11.14 -5.06 -2.87
C GLY A 614 12.50 -5.66 -3.23
N VAL A 615 13.18 -6.21 -2.23
CA VAL A 615 14.54 -6.74 -2.39
C VAL A 615 14.59 -8.25 -2.20
N LEU A 616 15.19 -8.96 -3.15
CA LEU A 616 15.67 -10.33 -2.97
C LEU A 616 17.18 -10.30 -2.75
N ARG A 617 17.62 -10.70 -1.55
CA ARG A 617 19.02 -10.70 -1.13
C ARG A 617 19.51 -12.11 -0.86
N LEU A 618 20.60 -12.51 -1.48
CA LEU A 618 21.27 -13.79 -1.23
C LEU A 618 22.51 -13.53 -0.38
N THR A 619 22.61 -14.17 0.78
CA THR A 619 23.75 -14.00 1.71
C THR A 619 24.45 -15.30 2.09
N GLY A 620 23.78 -16.43 1.90
CA GLY A 620 24.32 -17.74 2.24
C GLY A 620 25.43 -18.20 1.29
N THR A 621 26.33 -19.06 1.78
CA THR A 621 27.44 -19.64 1.00
C THR A 621 27.00 -20.71 0.00
N GLY A 622 25.76 -21.20 0.14
CA GLY A 622 25.19 -22.21 -0.74
C GLY A 622 24.86 -21.63 -2.11
N LYS A 623 25.14 -22.41 -3.16
CA LYS A 623 24.78 -22.07 -4.54
C LYS A 623 23.25 -22.06 -4.70
N VAL A 624 22.68 -20.93 -5.12
CA VAL A 624 21.26 -20.81 -5.45
C VAL A 624 21.05 -20.98 -6.94
N THR A 625 20.10 -21.81 -7.35
CA THR A 625 19.70 -21.99 -8.75
C THR A 625 18.25 -21.55 -8.93
N THR A 626 17.97 -20.63 -9.86
CA THR A 626 16.60 -20.22 -10.20
C THR A 626 16.15 -20.89 -11.49
N THR A 627 14.93 -21.46 -11.51
CA THR A 627 14.40 -22.16 -12.70
C THR A 627 13.08 -21.58 -13.22
N GLY A 628 12.41 -20.74 -12.43
CA GLY A 628 11.14 -20.08 -12.81
C GLY A 628 11.31 -18.85 -13.70
N THR A 629 10.20 -18.17 -13.97
CA THR A 629 10.18 -16.84 -14.60
C THR A 629 9.87 -15.80 -13.55
N SER A 630 10.84 -14.96 -13.22
CA SER A 630 10.71 -13.91 -12.20
C SER A 630 10.72 -12.53 -12.84
N THR A 631 9.79 -11.67 -12.43
CA THR A 631 9.59 -10.31 -12.94
C THR A 631 9.56 -9.31 -11.79
N MET A 632 10.71 -9.13 -11.14
CA MET A 632 10.87 -8.16 -10.06
C MET A 632 11.09 -6.76 -10.66
N THR A 633 10.46 -5.74 -10.11
CA THR A 633 10.76 -4.33 -10.40
C THR A 633 11.75 -3.76 -9.39
N GLY A 634 11.91 -4.43 -8.25
CA GLY A 634 12.87 -4.10 -7.21
C GLY A 634 14.26 -4.70 -7.45
N SER A 635 15.03 -4.86 -6.37
CA SER A 635 16.46 -5.22 -6.46
C SER A 635 16.75 -6.70 -6.22
N LEU A 636 17.63 -7.27 -7.03
CA LEU A 636 18.35 -8.51 -6.76
C LEU A 636 19.74 -8.19 -6.22
N GLN A 637 20.10 -8.75 -5.07
CA GLN A 637 21.39 -8.52 -4.43
C GLN A 637 22.09 -9.84 -4.12
N VAL A 638 23.24 -10.07 -4.74
CA VAL A 638 24.09 -11.24 -4.49
C VAL A 638 25.29 -10.79 -3.67
N TYR A 639 25.34 -11.11 -2.38
CA TYR A 639 26.40 -10.66 -1.48
C TYR A 639 27.71 -11.45 -1.68
N PRO A 640 28.86 -10.98 -1.16
CA PRO A 640 30.19 -11.54 -1.47
C PRO A 640 30.38 -13.06 -1.29
N ALA A 641 29.64 -13.68 -0.35
CA ALA A 641 29.73 -15.12 -0.10
C ALA A 641 28.73 -15.94 -0.94
N ALA A 642 27.78 -15.29 -1.61
CA ALA A 642 26.69 -15.94 -2.32
C ALA A 642 27.02 -16.19 -3.80
N SER A 643 26.44 -17.27 -4.34
CA SER A 643 26.49 -17.61 -5.75
C SER A 643 25.08 -17.88 -6.27
N LEU A 644 24.70 -17.25 -7.37
CA LEU A 644 23.45 -17.45 -8.08
C LEU A 644 23.72 -18.01 -9.46
N THR A 645 23.00 -19.06 -9.84
CA THR A 645 22.93 -19.54 -11.22
C THR A 645 21.53 -19.38 -11.74
N ASN A 646 21.40 -18.61 -12.81
CA ASN A 646 20.15 -18.39 -13.49
C ASN A 646 19.94 -19.46 -14.55
N HIS A 647 19.02 -20.40 -14.29
CA HIS A 647 18.52 -21.37 -15.28
C HIS A 647 17.07 -21.05 -15.73
N GLY A 648 16.52 -19.90 -15.33
CA GLY A 648 15.19 -19.43 -15.69
C GLY A 648 15.24 -18.07 -16.37
N ASN A 649 14.10 -17.39 -16.49
CA ASN A 649 14.05 -16.00 -16.95
C ASN A 649 13.97 -15.07 -15.73
N LEU A 650 14.82 -14.05 -15.69
CA LEU A 650 14.95 -13.18 -14.52
C LEU A 650 14.94 -11.73 -14.95
N THR A 651 13.94 -10.97 -14.52
CA THR A 651 13.90 -9.51 -14.66
C THR A 651 13.97 -8.86 -13.27
N THR A 652 14.79 -7.82 -13.13
CA THR A 652 14.95 -7.02 -11.92
C THR A 652 15.10 -5.53 -12.28
N GLY A 653 14.77 -4.63 -11.36
CA GLY A 653 15.12 -3.22 -11.50
C GLY A 653 16.64 -3.03 -11.39
N ILE A 654 17.22 -3.43 -10.26
CA ILE A 654 18.66 -3.32 -9.99
C ILE A 654 19.23 -4.70 -9.70
N ALA A 655 20.28 -5.08 -10.40
CA ALA A 655 21.10 -6.25 -10.09
C ALA A 655 22.43 -5.80 -9.48
N SER A 656 22.62 -6.03 -8.17
CA SER A 656 23.89 -5.80 -7.46
C SER A 656 24.60 -7.13 -7.22
N ILE A 657 25.72 -7.35 -7.89
CA ILE A 657 26.47 -8.61 -7.87
C ILE A 657 27.81 -8.37 -7.18
N ASP A 658 27.82 -8.53 -5.86
CA ASP A 658 29.04 -8.47 -5.04
C ASP A 658 29.64 -9.87 -4.78
N GLY A 659 28.86 -10.94 -5.01
CA GLY A 659 29.33 -12.33 -5.08
C GLY A 659 29.44 -12.83 -6.53
N GLU A 660 28.84 -13.98 -6.81
CA GLU A 660 28.88 -14.60 -8.15
C GLU A 660 27.49 -14.73 -8.76
N LEU A 661 27.33 -14.32 -10.03
CA LEU A 661 26.16 -14.64 -10.84
C LEU A 661 26.59 -15.37 -12.11
N ILE A 662 25.93 -16.48 -12.43
CA ILE A 662 26.19 -17.31 -13.61
C ILE A 662 24.91 -17.36 -14.48
N ASN A 663 25.07 -17.04 -15.76
CA ASN A 663 24.05 -17.18 -16.79
C ASN A 663 24.60 -18.07 -17.93
N ASP A 664 24.29 -19.35 -17.86
CA ASP A 664 24.89 -20.41 -18.69
C ASP A 664 23.88 -21.20 -19.54
N GLU A 665 22.60 -20.94 -19.37
CA GLU A 665 21.51 -21.52 -20.16
C GLU A 665 21.02 -20.59 -21.28
N ALA A 666 20.21 -21.11 -22.20
CA ALA A 666 19.58 -20.32 -23.26
C ALA A 666 18.38 -19.51 -22.73
N ASN A 667 18.63 -18.60 -21.79
CA ASN A 667 17.62 -17.82 -21.08
C ASN A 667 17.85 -16.30 -21.20
N THR A 668 16.99 -15.51 -20.53
CA THR A 668 17.12 -14.06 -20.46
C THR A 668 17.24 -13.57 -19.02
N PHE A 669 18.29 -12.79 -18.76
CA PHE A 669 18.47 -12.01 -17.53
C PHE A 669 18.41 -10.51 -17.86
N THR A 670 17.39 -9.81 -17.37
CA THR A 670 17.17 -8.39 -17.62
C THR A 670 17.30 -7.59 -16.32
N ALA A 671 18.09 -6.52 -16.36
CA ALA A 671 18.15 -5.49 -15.31
C ALA A 671 17.88 -4.11 -15.94
N ASN A 672 17.43 -3.12 -15.17
CA ASN A 672 17.62 -1.73 -15.58
C ASN A 672 19.06 -1.33 -15.29
N ASP A 673 19.51 -1.53 -14.06
CA ASP A 673 20.89 -1.28 -13.67
C ASP A 673 21.60 -2.58 -13.27
N LEU A 674 22.69 -2.88 -13.95
CA LEU A 674 23.54 -4.04 -13.69
C LEU A 674 24.88 -3.58 -13.11
N PHE A 675 25.09 -3.87 -11.82
CA PHE A 675 26.29 -3.49 -11.09
C PHE A 675 27.06 -4.72 -10.65
N VAL A 676 28.32 -4.84 -11.06
CA VAL A 676 29.21 -5.94 -10.70
C VAL A 676 30.35 -5.41 -9.83
N GLY A 677 30.41 -5.87 -8.58
CA GLY A 677 31.38 -5.43 -7.58
C GLY A 677 31.18 -3.98 -7.18
N ASP A 678 30.12 -3.70 -6.43
CA ASP A 678 29.65 -2.34 -6.17
C ASP A 678 29.83 -1.86 -4.72
N THR A 679 29.88 -2.79 -3.76
CA THR A 679 29.88 -2.42 -2.34
C THR A 679 31.21 -2.69 -1.63
N GLN A 680 32.03 -3.62 -2.13
CA GLN A 680 33.28 -4.02 -1.47
C GLN A 680 34.35 -4.45 -2.49
N ASN A 681 35.61 -4.53 -2.04
CA ASN A 681 36.68 -5.18 -2.77
C ASN A 681 36.63 -6.69 -2.48
N GLY A 682 36.55 -7.55 -3.50
CA GLY A 682 36.46 -8.99 -3.30
C GLY A 682 36.22 -9.80 -4.58
N PHE A 683 35.80 -11.06 -4.40
CA PHE A 683 35.43 -11.95 -5.49
C PHE A 683 34.03 -11.63 -6.03
N SER A 684 33.90 -10.53 -6.77
CA SER A 684 32.65 -10.16 -7.44
C SER A 684 32.72 -10.45 -8.94
N ARG A 685 31.85 -11.34 -9.45
CA ARG A 685 31.83 -11.64 -10.88
C ARG A 685 30.48 -12.00 -11.46
N LEU A 686 30.31 -11.64 -12.73
CA LEU A 686 29.25 -12.09 -13.61
C LEU A 686 29.84 -13.01 -14.68
N VAL A 687 29.30 -14.22 -14.83
CA VAL A 687 29.69 -15.20 -15.85
C VAL A 687 28.56 -15.37 -16.87
N ILE A 688 28.89 -15.22 -18.14
CA ILE A 688 27.95 -15.39 -19.26
C ILE A 688 28.55 -16.38 -20.27
N SER A 689 27.99 -17.57 -20.36
CA SER A 689 28.40 -18.57 -21.36
C SER A 689 27.33 -18.86 -22.39
N ASN A 690 26.06 -18.55 -22.11
CA ASN A 690 24.95 -18.67 -23.04
C ASN A 690 23.82 -17.68 -22.66
N GLY A 691 22.77 -17.64 -23.48
CA GLY A 691 21.60 -16.79 -23.24
C GLY A 691 21.87 -15.31 -23.51
N THR A 692 20.98 -14.46 -23.00
CA THR A 692 21.02 -13.00 -23.17
C THR A 692 20.96 -12.32 -21.81
N VAL A 693 21.89 -11.40 -21.57
CA VAL A 693 21.85 -10.45 -20.46
C VAL A 693 21.54 -9.07 -21.02
N ASP A 694 20.47 -8.44 -20.55
CA ASP A 694 20.02 -7.13 -20.99
C ASP A 694 20.04 -6.14 -19.82
N ALA A 695 20.84 -5.08 -19.88
CA ALA A 695 20.86 -4.01 -18.89
C ALA A 695 20.59 -2.66 -19.56
N ALA A 696 20.04 -1.65 -18.87
CA ALA A 696 20.01 -0.27 -19.38
C ALA A 696 21.27 0.51 -18.98
N THR A 697 21.88 0.16 -17.84
CA THR A 697 23.19 0.66 -17.41
C THR A 697 24.04 -0.55 -16.99
N ILE A 698 25.29 -0.62 -17.47
CA ILE A 698 26.27 -1.63 -17.03
C ILE A 698 27.41 -0.91 -16.31
N ALA A 699 27.64 -1.24 -15.05
CA ALA A 699 28.78 -0.72 -14.31
C ALA A 699 29.55 -1.85 -13.60
N VAL A 700 30.86 -1.85 -13.77
CA VAL A 700 31.78 -2.78 -13.11
C VAL A 700 32.72 -1.99 -12.23
N ALA A 701 32.73 -2.26 -10.92
CA ALA A 701 33.51 -1.52 -9.93
C ALA A 701 33.29 -0.01 -10.01
N ARG A 702 32.07 0.46 -9.72
CA ARG A 702 31.70 1.87 -9.90
C ARG A 702 32.06 2.79 -8.74
N ASN A 703 32.24 2.24 -7.53
CA ASN A 703 32.46 2.99 -6.28
C ASN A 703 33.90 2.87 -5.76
N LEU A 704 34.28 3.74 -4.82
CA LEU A 704 35.61 3.72 -4.19
C LEU A 704 35.93 2.35 -3.58
N ASN A 705 37.14 1.84 -3.81
CA ASN A 705 37.64 0.58 -3.25
C ASN A 705 36.75 -0.64 -3.56
N THR A 706 36.19 -0.68 -4.77
CA THR A 706 35.41 -1.83 -5.25
C THR A 706 36.14 -2.55 -6.37
N SER A 707 35.84 -3.84 -6.53
CA SER A 707 36.38 -4.65 -7.61
C SER A 707 35.34 -5.58 -8.20
N GLY A 708 35.34 -5.74 -9.52
CA GLY A 708 34.36 -6.57 -10.21
C GLY A 708 34.86 -7.07 -11.56
N VAL A 709 34.38 -8.25 -11.97
CA VAL A 709 34.76 -8.89 -13.23
C VAL A 709 33.56 -9.42 -13.99
N ILE A 710 33.46 -9.09 -15.29
CA ILE A 710 32.57 -9.79 -16.21
C ILE A 710 33.40 -10.79 -17.02
N LEU A 711 32.97 -12.05 -17.04
CA LEU A 711 33.55 -13.13 -17.84
C LEU A 711 32.51 -13.61 -18.85
N GLN A 712 32.70 -13.29 -20.12
CA GLN A 712 31.79 -13.72 -21.18
C GLN A 712 32.52 -14.63 -22.16
N SER A 713 32.09 -15.88 -22.24
CA SER A 713 32.62 -16.89 -23.17
C SER A 713 31.63 -17.25 -24.29
N GLY A 714 30.38 -16.79 -24.19
CA GLY A 714 29.32 -16.99 -25.18
C GLY A 714 28.14 -16.04 -24.93
N GLY A 715 26.97 -16.36 -25.47
CA GLY A 715 25.75 -15.56 -25.29
C GLY A 715 25.87 -14.10 -25.77
N ILE A 716 24.96 -13.26 -25.28
CA ILE A 716 24.85 -11.83 -25.64
C ILE A 716 24.74 -10.99 -24.36
N LEU A 717 25.51 -9.91 -24.25
CA LEU A 717 25.30 -8.83 -23.27
C LEU A 717 24.88 -7.56 -24.02
N ASN A 718 23.70 -7.03 -23.74
CA ASN A 718 23.20 -5.79 -24.32
C ASN A 718 23.09 -4.70 -23.26
N ASP A 719 23.54 -3.49 -23.61
CA ASP A 719 23.10 -2.24 -23.02
C ASP A 719 21.93 -1.68 -23.85
N ARG A 720 20.77 -1.50 -23.22
CA ARG A 720 19.49 -1.04 -23.78
C ARG A 720 19.31 0.47 -23.59
N THR A 721 18.60 1.08 -24.53
CA THR A 721 18.29 2.52 -24.47
C THR A 721 17.54 2.90 -23.20
N GLY A 722 17.87 4.08 -22.64
CA GLY A 722 17.16 4.68 -21.50
C GLY A 722 17.92 4.64 -20.18
N GLY A 723 19.10 4.01 -20.12
CA GLY A 723 20.01 4.08 -18.96
C GLY A 723 21.16 5.06 -19.14
N GLY A 724 22.10 5.04 -18.18
CA GLY A 724 23.27 5.92 -18.16
C GLY A 724 24.47 5.38 -18.93
N ASP A 725 25.58 6.12 -18.89
CA ASP A 725 26.86 5.66 -19.46
C ASP A 725 27.30 4.35 -18.81
N CYS A 726 27.73 3.39 -19.65
CA CYS A 726 28.33 2.16 -19.18
C CYS A 726 29.78 2.40 -18.77
N VAL A 727 30.23 1.74 -17.71
CA VAL A 727 31.58 1.95 -17.18
C VAL A 727 32.23 0.69 -16.61
N ILE A 728 33.53 0.57 -16.84
CA ILE A 728 34.41 -0.39 -16.20
C ILE A 728 35.47 0.41 -15.43
N GLY A 729 35.46 0.33 -14.10
CA GLY A 729 36.44 1.04 -13.26
C GLY A 729 36.11 2.53 -13.05
N GLY A 730 35.11 2.77 -12.19
CA GLY A 730 34.84 4.06 -11.55
C GLY A 730 33.96 5.03 -12.34
N THR A 731 32.92 5.57 -11.69
CA THR A 731 31.94 6.50 -12.29
C THR A 731 32.23 7.98 -12.08
N ASN A 732 32.96 8.34 -11.02
CA ASN A 732 33.20 9.73 -10.63
C ASN A 732 34.54 9.92 -9.88
N ASN A 733 34.91 11.16 -9.58
CA ASN A 733 36.18 11.49 -8.90
C ASN A 733 36.36 10.77 -7.55
N ALA A 734 35.28 10.42 -6.84
CA ALA A 734 35.37 9.70 -5.58
C ALA A 734 35.72 8.21 -5.77
N SER A 735 35.64 7.67 -6.99
CA SER A 735 35.84 6.25 -7.30
C SER A 735 37.24 5.87 -7.79
N SER A 736 38.26 6.71 -7.57
CA SER A 736 39.62 6.52 -8.10
C SER A 736 40.35 5.24 -7.64
N GLY A 737 39.90 4.62 -6.55
CA GLY A 737 40.40 3.33 -6.04
C GLY A 737 39.66 2.09 -6.58
N SER A 738 38.77 2.24 -7.57
CA SER A 738 38.04 1.12 -8.17
C SER A 738 38.85 0.34 -9.20
N TRP A 739 38.58 -0.96 -9.32
CA TRP A 739 39.19 -1.84 -10.33
C TRP A 739 38.14 -2.72 -11.00
N GLY A 740 37.86 -2.48 -12.28
CA GLY A 740 36.92 -3.27 -13.07
C GLY A 740 37.60 -4.00 -14.21
N ALA A 741 37.14 -5.21 -14.52
CA ALA A 741 37.55 -5.94 -15.71
C ALA A 741 36.36 -6.56 -16.45
N TYR A 742 36.45 -6.61 -17.77
CA TYR A 742 35.54 -7.37 -18.61
C TYR A 742 36.36 -8.15 -19.63
N ARG A 743 36.32 -9.47 -19.52
CA ARG A 743 36.94 -10.39 -20.46
C ARG A 743 35.89 -11.04 -21.34
N LEU A 744 35.88 -10.65 -22.61
CA LEU A 744 34.99 -11.14 -23.65
C LEU A 744 35.77 -12.11 -24.55
N THR A 745 35.72 -13.42 -24.27
CA THR A 745 36.44 -14.48 -25.02
C THR A 745 35.57 -15.23 -26.04
N GLY A 746 34.29 -14.87 -26.12
CA GLY A 746 33.32 -15.39 -27.10
C GLY A 746 31.98 -14.67 -26.92
N GLY A 747 31.06 -14.82 -27.88
CA GLY A 747 29.75 -14.15 -27.83
C GLY A 747 29.77 -12.70 -28.34
N VAL A 748 28.74 -11.93 -27.93
CA VAL A 748 28.51 -10.56 -28.42
C VAL A 748 28.26 -9.59 -27.26
N LEU A 749 28.89 -8.41 -27.33
CA LEU A 749 28.56 -7.23 -26.52
C LEU A 749 27.91 -6.18 -27.44
N ASN A 750 26.74 -5.66 -27.10
CA ASN A 750 26.12 -4.53 -27.79
C ASN A 750 25.89 -3.40 -26.80
N THR A 751 26.17 -2.16 -27.23
CA THR A 751 25.95 -0.97 -26.40
C THR A 751 25.17 0.09 -27.16
N THR A 752 24.33 0.82 -26.44
CA THR A 752 23.47 1.89 -26.98
C THR A 752 23.74 3.25 -26.33
N ASN A 753 24.66 3.33 -25.38
CA ASN A 753 25.14 4.55 -24.72
C ASN A 753 26.68 4.69 -24.80
N HIS A 754 27.22 5.76 -24.22
CA HIS A 754 28.68 5.87 -24.05
C HIS A 754 29.20 4.70 -23.22
N PHE A 755 30.38 4.21 -23.59
CA PHE A 755 31.04 3.12 -22.88
C PHE A 755 32.44 3.55 -22.45
N GLN A 756 32.72 3.45 -21.16
CA GLN A 756 33.93 4.01 -20.55
C GLN A 756 34.77 2.87 -19.95
N VAL A 757 35.97 2.66 -20.47
CA VAL A 757 36.95 1.73 -19.91
C VAL A 757 37.96 2.55 -19.11
N GLY A 758 37.96 2.40 -17.79
CA GLY A 758 38.74 3.23 -16.88
C GLY A 758 38.15 4.64 -16.79
N GLY A 759 36.90 4.74 -16.33
CA GLY A 759 36.14 5.98 -16.27
C GLY A 759 36.70 7.00 -15.28
N HIS A 760 37.07 6.54 -14.07
CA HIS A 760 37.78 7.32 -13.04
C HIS A 760 38.74 6.46 -12.20
N GLY A 761 38.55 5.13 -12.19
CA GLY A 761 39.46 4.15 -11.60
C GLY A 761 40.23 3.39 -12.67
N ILE A 762 40.52 2.11 -12.40
CA ILE A 762 41.20 1.21 -13.34
C ILE A 762 40.15 0.35 -14.05
N GLY A 763 40.10 0.42 -15.37
CA GLY A 763 39.23 -0.41 -16.20
C GLY A 763 40.01 -1.18 -17.26
N ILE A 764 39.68 -2.46 -17.41
CA ILE A 764 40.28 -3.34 -18.41
C ILE A 764 39.16 -3.99 -19.23
N LEU A 765 39.24 -3.88 -20.54
CA LEU A 765 38.38 -4.59 -21.48
C LEU A 765 39.25 -5.43 -22.42
N GLU A 766 39.05 -6.74 -22.40
CA GLU A 766 39.73 -7.69 -23.28
C GLU A 766 38.72 -8.32 -24.24
N ILE A 767 39.04 -8.34 -25.54
CA ILE A 767 38.18 -8.92 -26.57
C ILE A 767 38.98 -9.93 -27.38
N GLU A 768 38.52 -11.17 -27.36
CA GLU A 768 39.15 -12.35 -27.95
C GLU A 768 38.07 -13.25 -28.55
N ASN A 769 38.21 -13.66 -29.81
CA ASN A 769 37.24 -14.52 -30.53
C ASN A 769 35.76 -14.10 -30.40
N ALA A 770 35.50 -12.80 -30.25
CA ALA A 770 34.19 -12.24 -29.92
C ALA A 770 33.95 -10.91 -30.64
N THR A 771 32.71 -10.44 -30.63
CA THR A 771 32.32 -9.17 -31.25
C THR A 771 31.77 -8.19 -30.21
N ALA A 772 32.30 -6.97 -30.18
CA ALA A 772 31.77 -5.86 -29.39
C ALA A 772 31.33 -4.71 -30.30
N ASN A 773 30.06 -4.29 -30.17
CA ASN A 773 29.43 -3.26 -30.99
C ASN A 773 29.13 -2.01 -30.14
N PHE A 774 29.81 -0.92 -30.44
CA PHE A 774 29.70 0.40 -29.80
C PHE A 774 29.12 1.42 -30.77
N ASN A 775 27.95 1.09 -31.33
CA ASN A 775 27.39 1.83 -32.47
C ASN A 775 26.73 3.16 -32.07
N ILE A 776 26.51 3.44 -30.79
CA ILE A 776 25.93 4.70 -30.32
C ILE A 776 26.84 5.27 -29.22
N GLY A 777 27.03 6.58 -29.18
CA GLY A 777 27.86 7.25 -28.17
C GLY A 777 29.36 7.14 -28.41
N THR A 778 30.13 7.41 -27.36
CA THR A 778 31.60 7.43 -27.40
C THR A 778 32.14 6.23 -26.63
N LEU A 779 33.04 5.46 -27.24
CA LEU A 779 33.87 4.50 -26.55
C LEU A 779 35.12 5.23 -26.04
N SER A 780 35.22 5.41 -24.73
CA SER A 780 36.32 6.15 -24.09
C SER A 780 37.22 5.20 -23.31
N ILE A 781 38.53 5.28 -23.51
CA ILE A 781 39.52 4.43 -22.83
C ILE A 781 40.43 5.37 -22.03
N GLY A 782 40.38 5.28 -20.70
CA GLY A 782 41.11 6.17 -19.80
C GLY A 782 40.51 7.57 -19.80
N ARG A 783 39.41 7.74 -19.07
CA ARG A 783 38.61 8.96 -19.03
C ARG A 783 38.76 9.68 -17.67
N PHE A 784 38.63 11.02 -17.68
CA PHE A 784 38.47 12.01 -16.60
C PHE A 784 39.26 11.88 -15.27
N GLN A 785 39.78 13.05 -14.82
CA GLN A 785 39.86 13.41 -13.40
C GLN A 785 39.88 14.95 -13.29
N ASN A 786 39.02 15.55 -12.47
CA ASN A 786 39.18 16.97 -12.13
C ASN A 786 40.15 17.10 -10.93
N GLY A 787 41.41 17.43 -11.19
CA GLY A 787 42.44 17.64 -10.16
C GLY A 787 43.43 16.48 -10.01
N ALA A 788 44.72 16.77 -10.14
CA ALA A 788 45.90 15.93 -10.44
C ALA A 788 46.20 14.63 -9.63
N VAL A 789 45.33 14.08 -8.77
CA VAL A 789 45.75 13.07 -7.77
C VAL A 789 45.59 11.59 -8.17
N SER A 790 44.85 11.24 -9.22
CA SER A 790 44.53 9.87 -9.69
C SER A 790 43.75 9.84 -11.02
N ARG A 791 44.45 9.85 -12.17
CA ARG A 791 43.83 9.80 -13.50
C ARG A 791 43.12 8.46 -13.74
N GLY A 792 41.91 8.47 -14.31
CA GLY A 792 41.26 7.25 -14.78
C GLY A 792 42.15 6.51 -15.78
N ARG A 793 42.27 5.19 -15.60
CA ARG A 793 43.23 4.32 -16.31
C ARG A 793 42.48 3.24 -17.05
N GLY A 794 42.46 3.34 -18.37
CA GLY A 794 41.76 2.40 -19.24
C GLY A 794 42.71 1.59 -20.11
N VAL A 795 42.43 0.29 -20.25
CA VAL A 795 43.09 -0.58 -21.23
C VAL A 795 42.03 -1.31 -22.04
N LEU A 796 42.10 -1.17 -23.36
CA LEU A 796 41.37 -2.01 -24.31
C LEU A 796 42.37 -2.88 -25.08
N ASP A 797 42.26 -4.20 -24.98
CA ASP A 797 43.08 -5.16 -25.72
C ASP A 797 42.20 -6.00 -26.65
N VAL A 798 42.39 -5.84 -27.96
CA VAL A 798 41.66 -6.56 -29.00
C VAL A 798 42.61 -7.52 -29.69
N ARG A 799 42.38 -8.82 -29.54
CA ARG A 799 43.31 -9.88 -29.93
C ARG A 799 42.61 -11.12 -30.47
N ALA A 800 43.38 -12.04 -31.05
CA ALA A 800 42.94 -13.40 -31.37
C ALA A 800 41.55 -13.45 -32.02
N GLY A 801 41.39 -12.77 -33.15
CA GLY A 801 40.13 -12.71 -33.91
C GLY A 801 39.00 -11.88 -33.29
N GLY A 802 39.24 -11.20 -32.16
CA GLY A 802 38.29 -10.27 -31.55
C GLY A 802 37.99 -9.06 -32.45
N VAL A 803 36.75 -8.60 -32.44
CA VAL A 803 36.25 -7.52 -33.30
C VAL A 803 35.59 -6.42 -32.47
N VAL A 804 36.01 -5.18 -32.69
CA VAL A 804 35.34 -3.97 -32.19
C VAL A 804 34.71 -3.23 -33.36
N ASN A 805 33.42 -2.98 -33.30
CA ASN A 805 32.68 -2.22 -34.30
C ASN A 805 32.13 -0.94 -33.70
N GLN A 806 32.34 0.17 -34.39
CA GLN A 806 31.66 1.44 -34.16
C GLN A 806 31.23 1.98 -35.52
N THR A 807 30.09 1.50 -36.02
CA THR A 807 29.70 1.69 -37.42
C THR A 807 28.82 2.91 -37.70
N ALA A 808 28.29 3.57 -36.67
CA ALA A 808 27.57 4.82 -36.85
C ALA A 808 28.51 6.01 -37.05
N THR A 809 28.13 6.93 -37.95
CA THR A 809 28.92 8.12 -38.32
C THR A 809 29.02 9.18 -37.22
N GLY A 810 28.07 9.20 -36.28
CA GLY A 810 28.05 10.12 -35.14
C GLY A 810 28.87 9.69 -33.92
N SER A 811 29.39 8.47 -33.91
CA SER A 811 30.04 7.84 -32.76
C SER A 811 31.58 7.93 -32.87
N ARG A 812 32.31 8.11 -31.76
CA ARG A 812 33.79 8.22 -31.77
C ARG A 812 34.45 7.28 -30.77
N MET A 813 35.68 6.87 -31.05
CA MET A 813 36.56 6.28 -30.05
C MET A 813 37.51 7.35 -29.50
N VAL A 814 37.70 7.40 -28.19
CA VAL A 814 38.64 8.32 -27.54
C VAL A 814 39.61 7.53 -26.67
N VAL A 815 40.90 7.69 -26.93
CA VAL A 815 41.97 7.06 -26.16
C VAL A 815 42.70 8.15 -25.36
N GLY A 816 42.56 8.12 -24.03
CA GLY A 816 43.09 9.12 -23.11
C GLY A 816 42.31 10.43 -23.16
N GLU A 817 41.13 10.49 -22.52
CA GLU A 817 40.33 11.72 -22.37
C GLU A 817 40.56 12.32 -20.99
N LYS A 818 41.57 13.19 -20.83
CA LYS A 818 42.10 13.69 -19.54
C LYS A 818 42.65 12.61 -18.60
N GLY A 819 42.32 11.34 -18.81
CA GLY A 819 42.89 10.17 -18.15
C GLY A 819 44.09 9.58 -18.91
N THR A 820 44.44 8.35 -18.56
CA THR A 820 45.46 7.54 -19.23
C THR A 820 44.81 6.35 -19.92
N GLY A 821 44.85 6.32 -21.25
CA GLY A 821 44.21 5.30 -22.07
C GLY A 821 45.19 4.54 -22.94
N THR A 822 45.05 3.22 -23.00
CA THR A 822 45.84 2.36 -23.91
C THR A 822 44.92 1.49 -24.75
N LEU A 823 45.08 1.57 -26.07
CA LEU A 823 44.48 0.63 -27.02
C LEU A 823 45.57 -0.28 -27.60
N ASN A 824 45.40 -1.58 -27.46
CA ASN A 824 46.21 -2.60 -28.12
C ASN A 824 45.38 -3.36 -29.16
N VAL A 825 45.91 -3.49 -30.37
CA VAL A 825 45.30 -4.31 -31.44
C VAL A 825 46.37 -5.24 -31.98
N ARG A 826 46.13 -6.56 -31.91
CA ARG A 826 47.16 -7.58 -32.16
C ARG A 826 46.57 -8.93 -32.57
N ASP A 827 47.40 -9.86 -33.03
CA ASP A 827 47.06 -11.29 -33.15
C ASP A 827 45.74 -11.56 -33.92
N GLY A 828 45.47 -10.83 -34.99
CA GLY A 828 44.23 -10.96 -35.78
C GLY A 828 43.03 -10.19 -35.22
N GLY A 829 43.21 -9.40 -34.16
CA GLY A 829 42.20 -8.47 -33.65
C GLY A 829 41.91 -7.33 -34.65
N HIS A 830 40.65 -6.92 -34.72
CA HIS A 830 40.18 -5.94 -35.68
C HIS A 830 39.32 -4.85 -35.01
N VAL A 831 39.70 -3.58 -35.18
CA VAL A 831 38.96 -2.42 -34.69
C VAL A 831 38.46 -1.61 -35.86
N ASN A 832 37.14 -1.42 -35.95
CA ASN A 832 36.49 -0.83 -37.11
C ASN A 832 35.65 0.40 -36.74
N LEU A 833 36.15 1.59 -37.08
CA LEU A 833 35.61 2.88 -36.64
C LEU A 833 35.09 3.72 -37.80
N THR A 834 33.78 3.91 -37.87
CA THR A 834 33.18 4.78 -38.88
C THR A 834 33.31 6.23 -38.50
N GLY A 835 32.93 6.68 -37.29
CA GLY A 835 33.00 8.11 -36.95
C GLY A 835 34.37 8.64 -36.51
N GLY A 836 35.39 7.78 -36.49
CA GLY A 836 36.79 8.17 -36.28
C GLY A 836 37.30 8.02 -34.83
N MET A 837 38.57 8.39 -34.64
CA MET A 837 39.30 8.27 -33.37
C MET A 837 39.90 9.61 -32.93
N ILE A 838 39.90 9.86 -31.62
CA ILE A 838 40.66 10.93 -30.96
C ILE A 838 41.68 10.30 -30.01
N VAL A 839 42.94 10.72 -30.09
CA VAL A 839 44.00 10.31 -29.17
C VAL A 839 44.46 11.50 -28.33
N SER A 840 44.61 11.30 -27.03
CA SER A 840 45.02 12.31 -26.04
C SER A 840 44.08 13.54 -26.02
N ALA A 841 42.79 13.31 -25.80
CA ALA A 841 41.77 14.35 -25.67
C ALA A 841 41.85 15.08 -24.31
N GLY A 842 41.45 16.36 -24.27
CA GLY A 842 41.48 17.19 -23.06
C GLY A 842 41.82 18.66 -23.34
N ALA A 843 41.69 19.51 -22.33
CA ALA A 843 42.13 20.91 -22.41
C ALA A 843 43.65 20.99 -22.22
N ILE A 844 44.30 22.04 -22.71
CA ILE A 844 45.76 22.24 -22.52
C ILE A 844 46.17 22.17 -21.04
N ALA A 845 45.33 22.71 -20.15
CA ALA A 845 45.57 22.72 -18.70
C ALA A 845 45.34 21.35 -18.02
N ASP A 846 44.67 20.42 -18.71
CA ASP A 846 44.35 19.09 -18.21
C ASP A 846 44.34 18.07 -19.37
N PRO A 847 45.53 17.79 -19.95
CA PRO A 847 45.65 16.97 -21.15
C PRO A 847 45.49 15.49 -20.81
N GLY A 848 44.86 14.71 -21.69
CA GLY A 848 44.86 13.24 -21.60
C GLY A 848 46.14 12.61 -22.17
N ASP A 849 46.43 11.39 -21.71
CA ASP A 849 47.56 10.57 -22.14
C ASP A 849 47.05 9.29 -22.83
N GLY A 850 46.93 9.34 -24.16
CA GLY A 850 46.43 8.26 -24.98
C GLY A 850 47.53 7.58 -25.77
N THR A 851 47.61 6.25 -25.69
CA THR A 851 48.53 5.42 -26.48
C THR A 851 47.76 4.40 -27.32
N VAL A 852 48.10 4.32 -28.62
CA VAL A 852 47.57 3.31 -29.54
C VAL A 852 48.72 2.43 -30.04
N ASN A 853 48.57 1.11 -29.88
CA ASN A 853 49.55 0.11 -30.32
C ASN A 853 48.94 -0.81 -31.37
N LEU A 854 49.44 -0.74 -32.60
CA LEU A 854 49.17 -1.68 -33.67
C LEU A 854 50.32 -2.69 -33.77
N LEU A 855 50.13 -3.84 -33.11
CA LEU A 855 51.10 -4.92 -32.98
C LEU A 855 50.88 -5.97 -34.10
N PRO A 856 51.75 -6.99 -34.26
CA PRO A 856 51.69 -7.93 -35.37
C PRO A 856 50.30 -8.56 -35.54
N GLY A 857 49.78 -8.54 -36.77
CA GLY A 857 48.47 -9.11 -37.12
C GLY A 857 47.25 -8.29 -36.66
N GLY A 858 47.41 -7.19 -35.91
CA GLY A 858 46.32 -6.30 -35.56
C GLY A 858 45.90 -5.39 -36.70
N VAL A 859 44.61 -5.09 -36.82
CA VAL A 859 44.06 -4.19 -37.85
C VAL A 859 43.19 -3.11 -37.22
N LEU A 860 43.46 -1.85 -37.55
CA LEU A 860 42.59 -0.72 -37.25
C LEU A 860 42.11 -0.09 -38.56
N GLU A 861 40.80 -0.06 -38.76
CA GLU A 861 40.14 0.58 -39.90
C GLU A 861 39.38 1.83 -39.43
N THR A 862 39.70 2.99 -39.99
CA THR A 862 39.07 4.26 -39.60
C THR A 862 39.11 5.30 -40.72
N GLN A 863 38.12 6.22 -40.73
CA GLN A 863 38.11 7.36 -41.67
C GLN A 863 38.96 8.54 -41.19
N LEU A 864 39.16 8.68 -39.88
CA LEU A 864 39.75 9.87 -39.27
C LEU A 864 40.47 9.50 -37.97
N ILE A 865 41.67 10.05 -37.80
CA ILE A 865 42.41 10.05 -36.53
C ILE A 865 42.78 11.49 -36.24
N THR A 866 42.41 11.98 -35.06
CA THR A 866 42.74 13.33 -34.60
C THR A 866 43.50 13.27 -33.28
N ARG A 867 44.39 14.22 -33.08
CA ARG A 867 44.95 14.51 -31.75
C ARG A 867 44.04 15.51 -31.04
N GLY A 868 43.81 15.31 -29.75
CA GLY A 868 43.17 16.32 -28.91
C GLY A 868 44.00 17.61 -28.82
N GLY A 869 43.41 18.70 -28.30
CA GLY A 869 44.06 20.00 -28.11
C GLY A 869 45.13 20.03 -26.99
N SER A 870 45.78 18.91 -26.74
CA SER A 870 46.72 18.67 -25.63
C SER A 870 48.17 18.90 -26.05
N THR A 871 49.04 19.28 -25.11
CA THR A 871 50.50 19.40 -25.31
C THR A 871 51.26 18.09 -25.01
N LEU A 872 50.56 17.06 -24.50
CA LEU A 872 51.14 15.75 -24.23
C LEU A 872 51.30 14.93 -25.52
N ARG A 873 52.22 13.96 -25.50
CA ARG A 873 52.41 13.03 -26.61
C ARG A 873 51.13 12.19 -26.79
N ALA A 874 50.81 11.86 -28.04
CA ALA A 874 49.77 10.92 -28.43
C ALA A 874 50.42 9.78 -29.21
N PRO A 875 51.12 8.83 -28.54
CA PRO A 875 51.87 7.80 -29.24
C PRO A 875 50.94 6.91 -30.05
N PHE A 876 51.30 6.73 -31.32
CA PHE A 876 50.64 5.82 -32.23
C PHE A 876 51.69 4.90 -32.83
N ASN A 877 51.81 3.70 -32.26
CA ASN A 877 52.91 2.79 -32.50
C ASN A 877 52.54 1.75 -33.57
N PHE A 878 53.38 1.64 -34.59
CA PHE A 878 53.28 0.63 -35.64
C PHE A 878 54.37 -0.41 -35.43
N GLN A 879 54.02 -1.55 -34.84
CA GLN A 879 54.94 -2.64 -34.55
C GLN A 879 54.51 -3.92 -35.30
N GLY A 880 54.20 -3.78 -36.59
CA GLY A 880 53.77 -4.90 -37.45
C GLY A 880 52.26 -5.05 -37.64
N GLY A 881 51.44 -4.15 -37.06
CA GLY A 881 50.00 -4.05 -37.34
C GLY A 881 49.67 -3.18 -38.55
N THR A 882 48.39 -3.21 -38.97
CA THR A 882 47.88 -2.50 -40.15
C THR A 882 46.91 -1.40 -39.76
N LEU A 883 47.15 -0.18 -40.26
CA LEU A 883 46.14 0.90 -40.29
C LEU A 883 45.54 0.97 -41.69
N ARG A 884 44.23 0.77 -41.80
CA ARG A 884 43.47 0.85 -43.07
C ARG A 884 42.62 2.12 -43.07
N ALA A 885 42.77 2.92 -44.10
CA ALA A 885 41.85 4.02 -44.36
C ALA A 885 40.49 3.46 -44.82
N ARG A 886 39.42 3.87 -44.14
CA ARG A 886 38.06 3.56 -44.55
C ARG A 886 37.68 4.54 -45.67
N GLY A 887 37.19 4.03 -46.80
CA GLY A 887 36.75 4.88 -47.91
C GLY A 887 35.67 5.86 -47.44
N ASN A 888 35.79 7.14 -47.81
CA ASN A 888 34.78 8.16 -47.53
C ASN A 888 33.40 7.62 -47.93
N GLN A 889 32.42 7.69 -47.02
CA GLN A 889 31.03 7.79 -47.47
C GLN A 889 30.97 8.99 -48.42
N PRO A 890 30.57 8.82 -49.69
CA PRO A 890 30.45 9.93 -50.62
C PRO A 890 29.38 10.89 -50.09
N GLY A 891 29.77 12.04 -49.52
CA GLY A 891 28.80 13.07 -49.10
C GLY A 891 29.20 14.10 -48.04
N THR A 892 30.27 13.93 -47.26
CA THR A 892 30.64 14.93 -46.23
C THR A 892 32.00 15.56 -46.54
N ASN A 893 31.96 16.78 -47.10
CA ASN A 893 33.14 17.60 -47.30
C ASN A 893 33.73 18.08 -45.97
N THR A 894 35.04 17.87 -45.83
CA THR A 894 36.07 18.62 -45.08
C THR A 894 35.63 19.53 -43.93
#